data_AF-A0A7Y0LZM6-F1
#
_entry.id   AF-A0A7Y0LZM6-F1
#
_cell.length_a   1.000
_cell.length_b   1.000
_cell.length_c   1.000
_cell.angle_alpha   90.00
_cell.angle_beta   90.00
_cell.angle_gamma   90.00
#
_symmetry.space_group_name_H-M   'P 1'
#
loop_
_entity.id
_entity.type
_entity.pdbx_description
1 polymer ?
#
loop_
_entity_poly.entity_id
_entity_poly.type
_entity_poly.pdbx_seq_one_letter_code
_entity_poly.pdbx_strand_id
1 'polypeptide(L)'
;MKRERLMVELGHDQSMRRIGTVEVKPGGQWLVTWPDGGREEVRPGAPARDGGRYMGVIAESLQHRLIVDRGEVERLLASDPAAVFVSVLRGQERALTSRQLVEAVSTNRFDPDDVSSAWRRARKSLESRDDIKVQGDGARRKYRWFAAETSIDRADDVASPSGEVLGADGRPTPPELSPEGEEVKVQATVSIADADAKSPDPSRPAERDFAKDLHLLARGRELDVEISALAPVVAQQPAAVQALFAALTDQDVGRAAANASLAVLESGTILSTIADDVLLAAWPRLNGPRGAFVLATARPSKFVDALDVVELLGAEGAAALFDRAADEARGAARRGSKEAVRGLGWLLDRVLHSKRAHELDLSFVARVAASESIRFDEGRLERLTAAIAGIVRRVGTKGWQRLAVVECAALARRSAMLPLTEHGGRARLLAAIHGVDPASAVDTVWWSNITADDLAAAAGAALGKVLDDPQVESAITRPRYLAALDEATTRRRVMQLLAAPRVIARSASLAAVTAALARAAENDDVLVGWMSALRDEQGRKALETELARSRSELSSAQAKATTANDRAERADERMRVVEERLRAAGEATDRLRDSQTRQVRIDAMRALASLAGYVEKSISQQSAERVVMRVRAMTAREGLTPLGEIGATVPYEPDKHDLVGPAAQIGTAVIVRHSGYTWAGPDGELVLARAMVEQMT
;
A
#
# COMPACT_ATOMS: atom_id res chain seq x y z
N MET A 1 -3.60 -1.89 9.48
CA MET A 1 -3.70 -3.37 9.36
C MET A 1 -2.85 -4.03 10.44
N LYS A 2 -3.41 -4.93 11.27
CA LYS A 2 -2.61 -5.72 12.23
C LYS A 2 -1.82 -6.75 11.43
N ARG A 3 -0.49 -6.76 11.57
CA ARG A 3 0.35 -7.81 10.97
C ARG A 3 0.01 -9.14 11.64
N GLU A 4 -0.32 -10.15 10.84
CA GLU A 4 -0.60 -11.48 11.35
C GLU A 4 0.67 -12.04 12.00
N ARG A 5 0.55 -12.40 13.28
CA ARG A 5 1.64 -12.99 14.05
C ARG A 5 1.46 -14.49 14.03
N LEU A 6 2.53 -15.20 13.72
CA LEU A 6 2.59 -16.65 13.72
C LEU A 6 3.51 -17.12 14.84
N MET A 7 3.21 -18.28 15.38
CA MET A 7 4.10 -19.01 16.25
C MET A 7 4.63 -20.21 15.49
N VAL A 8 5.95 -20.37 15.49
CA VAL A 8 6.60 -21.54 14.90
C VAL A 8 7.19 -22.39 16.01
N GLU A 9 6.87 -23.68 16.01
CA GLU A 9 7.55 -24.66 16.84
C GLU A 9 8.74 -25.22 16.08
N LEU A 10 9.95 -24.99 16.60
CA LEU A 10 11.20 -25.51 16.05
C LEU A 10 11.64 -26.74 16.85
N GLY A 11 12.07 -27.79 16.15
CA GLY A 11 12.73 -28.95 16.74
C GLY A 11 14.15 -28.64 17.26
N HIS A 12 14.83 -29.65 17.83
CA HIS A 12 16.21 -29.51 18.33
C HIS A 12 17.23 -29.14 17.25
N ASP A 13 17.00 -29.58 16.02
CA ASP A 13 17.77 -29.28 14.82
C ASP A 13 17.41 -27.93 14.18
N GLN A 14 16.50 -27.17 14.80
CA GLN A 14 15.89 -25.95 14.26
C GLN A 14 15.04 -26.18 13.00
N SER A 15 14.68 -27.42 12.68
CA SER A 15 13.67 -27.68 11.66
C SER A 15 12.29 -27.26 12.15
N MET A 16 11.45 -26.78 11.23
CA MET A 16 10.09 -26.40 11.53
C MET A 16 9.23 -27.65 11.73
N ARG A 17 8.55 -27.76 12.87
CA ARG A 17 7.59 -28.85 13.15
C ARG A 17 6.16 -28.46 12.81
N ARG A 18 5.72 -27.29 13.25
CA ARG A 18 4.38 -26.74 12.96
C ARG A 18 4.35 -25.22 13.09
N ILE A 19 3.39 -24.60 12.40
CA ILE A 19 3.09 -23.17 12.45
C ILE A 19 1.66 -23.01 12.95
N GLY A 20 1.46 -22.14 13.95
CA GLY A 20 0.14 -21.78 14.46
C GLY A 20 -0.11 -20.28 14.40
N THR A 21 -1.38 -19.91 14.39
CA THR A 21 -1.83 -18.50 14.34
C THR A 21 -1.94 -17.95 15.76
N VAL A 22 -1.41 -16.74 15.99
CA VAL A 22 -1.37 -16.14 17.33
C VAL A 22 -2.59 -15.24 17.59
N GLU A 23 -3.38 -15.60 18.60
CA GLU A 23 -4.36 -14.72 19.23
C GLU A 23 -3.69 -13.98 20.39
N VAL A 24 -3.53 -12.66 20.26
CA VAL A 24 -2.79 -11.85 21.25
C VAL A 24 -3.59 -11.74 22.56
N LYS A 25 -3.02 -12.27 23.65
CA LYS A 25 -3.45 -11.98 25.03
C LYS A 25 -2.50 -10.96 25.69
N PRO A 26 -3.01 -10.03 26.53
CA PRO A 26 -2.15 -9.18 27.36
C PRO A 26 -1.41 -10.05 28.40
N GLY A 27 -0.08 -9.89 28.51
CA GLY A 27 0.73 -10.62 29.52
C GLY A 27 1.99 -11.34 29.01
N GLY A 28 2.34 -11.24 27.73
CA GLY A 28 3.56 -11.86 27.18
C GLY A 28 3.46 -13.38 26.92
N GLN A 29 2.33 -13.99 27.27
CA GLN A 29 1.91 -15.30 26.78
C GLN A 29 0.98 -15.12 25.57
N TRP A 30 1.17 -15.95 24.56
CA TRP A 30 0.42 -15.94 23.31
C TRP A 30 -0.48 -17.17 23.27
N LEU A 31 -1.77 -17.00 23.01
CA LEU A 31 -2.65 -18.12 22.74
C LEU A 31 -2.48 -18.47 21.26
N VAL A 32 -2.00 -19.67 20.98
CA VAL A 32 -1.73 -20.13 19.61
C VAL A 32 -2.75 -21.19 19.24
N THR A 33 -3.36 -21.01 18.08
CA THR A 33 -4.21 -22.02 17.44
C THR A 33 -3.38 -22.75 16.40
N TRP A 34 -3.17 -24.04 16.60
CA TRP A 34 -2.40 -24.92 15.72
C TRP A 34 -3.29 -25.48 14.59
N PRO A 35 -2.70 -26.00 13.48
CA PRO A 35 -3.46 -26.51 12.34
C PRO A 35 -4.33 -27.74 12.66
N ASP A 36 -4.01 -28.48 13.72
CA ASP A 36 -4.79 -29.60 14.24
C ASP A 36 -6.01 -29.16 15.08
N GLY A 37 -6.25 -27.85 15.19
CA GLY A 37 -7.31 -27.25 16.02
C GLY A 37 -6.94 -27.13 17.50
N GLY A 38 -5.76 -27.62 17.90
CA GLY A 38 -5.24 -27.49 19.25
C GLY A 38 -4.98 -26.03 19.62
N ARG A 39 -5.30 -25.66 20.86
CA ARG A 39 -4.98 -24.34 21.42
C ARG A 39 -3.97 -24.47 22.56
N GLU A 40 -2.92 -23.67 22.53
CA GLU A 40 -1.86 -23.71 23.52
C GLU A 40 -1.41 -22.30 23.92
N GLU A 41 -1.22 -22.06 25.22
CA GLU A 41 -0.61 -20.83 25.70
C GLU A 41 0.91 -20.99 25.72
N VAL A 42 1.59 -20.23 24.88
CA VAL A 42 3.03 -20.33 24.66
C VAL A 42 3.70 -18.98 24.82
N ARG A 43 4.93 -18.97 25.33
CA ARG A 43 5.76 -17.77 25.41
C ARG A 43 6.83 -17.84 24.32
N PRO A 44 6.99 -16.83 23.45
CA PRO A 44 8.10 -16.80 22.50
C PRO A 44 9.44 -17.01 23.21
N GLY A 45 10.26 -17.94 22.71
CA GLY A 45 11.54 -18.34 23.28
C GLY A 45 11.47 -19.43 24.35
N ALA A 46 10.28 -19.82 24.82
CA ALA A 46 10.14 -20.94 25.74
C ALA A 46 10.44 -22.29 25.05
N PRO A 47 10.94 -23.28 25.79
CA PRO A 47 11.11 -24.63 25.26
C PRO A 47 9.76 -25.22 24.83
N ALA A 48 9.75 -25.91 23.69
CA ALA A 48 8.58 -26.65 23.22
C ALA A 48 8.42 -27.97 23.99
N ARG A 49 7.18 -28.49 24.10
CA ARG A 49 6.87 -29.71 24.87
C ARG A 49 7.68 -30.92 24.41
N ASP A 50 7.84 -31.07 23.10
CA ASP A 50 8.51 -32.22 22.48
C ASP A 50 9.99 -31.96 22.18
N GLY A 51 10.60 -31.00 22.90
CA GLY A 51 11.98 -30.56 22.70
C GLY A 51 12.11 -29.55 21.55
N GLY A 52 12.92 -28.52 21.78
CA GLY A 52 13.10 -27.40 20.85
C GLY A 52 12.66 -26.07 21.46
N ARG A 53 12.17 -25.13 20.65
CA ARG A 53 11.73 -23.79 21.12
C ARG A 53 10.60 -23.21 20.28
N TYR A 54 9.73 -22.43 20.94
CA TYR A 54 8.73 -21.61 20.27
C TYR A 54 9.34 -20.30 19.78
N MET A 55 9.08 -19.91 18.54
CA MET A 55 9.56 -18.65 17.98
C MET A 55 8.42 -17.86 17.35
N GLY A 56 8.20 -16.65 17.86
CA GLY A 56 7.22 -15.73 17.30
C GLY A 56 7.77 -15.02 16.07
N VAL A 57 7.04 -15.09 14.95
CA VAL A 57 7.40 -14.43 13.70
C VAL A 57 6.19 -13.69 13.12
N ILE A 58 6.45 -12.74 12.21
CA ILE A 58 5.39 -12.09 11.44
C ILE A 58 5.19 -12.88 10.15
N ALA A 59 3.94 -13.13 9.76
CA ALA A 59 3.62 -13.79 8.50
C ALA A 59 4.34 -13.11 7.33
N GLU A 60 4.90 -13.92 6.43
CA GLU A 60 5.66 -13.48 5.23
C GLU A 60 6.92 -12.62 5.48
N SER A 61 7.31 -12.42 6.75
CA SER A 61 8.59 -11.80 7.07
C SER A 61 9.76 -12.67 6.59
N LEU A 62 10.95 -12.08 6.44
CA LEU A 62 12.15 -12.81 6.02
C LEU A 62 12.42 -14.02 6.93
N GLN A 63 12.29 -13.84 8.25
CA GLN A 63 12.47 -14.93 9.23
C GLN A 63 11.45 -16.05 9.01
N HIS A 64 10.18 -15.71 8.81
CA HIS A 64 9.15 -16.72 8.51
C HIS A 64 9.51 -17.54 7.28
N ARG A 65 9.85 -16.88 6.16
CA ARG A 65 10.21 -17.57 4.90
C ARG A 65 11.45 -18.44 5.04
N LEU A 66 12.47 -17.97 5.76
CA LEU A 66 13.70 -18.75 6.00
C LEU A 66 13.47 -20.04 6.80
N ILE A 67 12.48 -20.04 7.69
CA ILE A 67 12.13 -21.22 8.50
C ILE A 67 11.31 -22.21 7.67
N VAL A 68 10.44 -21.71 6.80
CA VAL A 68 9.60 -22.56 5.94
C VAL A 68 10.43 -23.19 4.82
N ASP A 69 11.12 -22.37 4.02
CA ASP A 69 11.95 -22.83 2.91
C ASP A 69 13.10 -21.85 2.66
N ARG A 70 14.28 -22.15 3.22
CA ARG A 70 15.49 -21.36 3.00
C ARG A 70 15.92 -21.34 1.53
N GLY A 71 15.76 -22.45 0.81
CA GLY A 71 16.16 -22.57 -0.59
C GLY A 71 15.29 -21.72 -1.52
N GLU A 72 14.01 -21.52 -1.19
CA GLU A 72 13.15 -20.55 -1.87
C GLU A 72 13.66 -19.11 -1.68
N VAL A 73 14.04 -18.73 -0.46
CA VAL A 73 14.56 -17.37 -0.19
C VAL A 73 15.88 -17.13 -0.93
N GLU A 74 16.77 -18.12 -0.99
CA GLU A 74 18.02 -18.06 -1.76
C GLU A 74 17.75 -17.89 -3.27
N ARG A 75 16.77 -18.64 -3.82
CA ARG A 75 16.32 -18.48 -5.21
C ARG A 75 15.71 -17.10 -5.45
N LEU A 76 14.86 -16.61 -4.55
CA LEU A 76 14.27 -15.27 -4.63
C LEU A 76 15.34 -14.18 -4.56
N LEU A 77 16.36 -14.32 -3.71
CA LEU A 77 17.46 -13.36 -3.66
C LEU A 77 18.21 -13.27 -5.00
N ALA A 78 18.31 -14.39 -5.72
CA ALA A 78 18.91 -14.43 -7.05
C ALA A 78 17.99 -13.84 -8.14
N SER A 79 16.71 -14.22 -8.17
CA SER A 79 15.75 -13.90 -9.24
C SER A 79 14.96 -12.60 -9.04
N ASP A 80 14.45 -12.35 -7.84
CA ASP A 80 13.71 -11.14 -7.44
C ASP A 80 14.20 -10.65 -6.06
N PRO A 81 15.36 -9.98 -6.03
CA PRO A 81 15.92 -9.50 -4.76
C PRO A 81 15.03 -8.46 -4.08
N ALA A 82 14.17 -7.74 -4.82
CA ALA A 82 13.27 -6.75 -4.23
C ALA A 82 12.25 -7.41 -3.30
N ALA A 83 11.68 -8.56 -3.68
CA ALA A 83 10.77 -9.32 -2.82
C ALA A 83 11.40 -9.70 -1.46
N VAL A 84 12.68 -10.07 -1.46
CA VAL A 84 13.41 -10.41 -0.21
C VAL A 84 13.54 -9.19 0.71
N PHE A 85 13.90 -8.02 0.16
CA PHE A 85 13.97 -6.78 0.95
C PHE A 85 12.59 -6.31 1.43
N VAL A 86 11.51 -6.54 0.67
CA VAL A 86 10.13 -6.31 1.13
C VAL A 86 9.80 -7.20 2.33
N SER A 87 10.18 -8.49 2.31
CA SER A 87 10.00 -9.39 3.45
C SER A 87 10.77 -8.96 4.70
N VAL A 88 11.93 -8.30 4.56
CA VAL A 88 12.62 -7.67 5.69
C VAL A 88 11.79 -6.50 6.24
N LEU A 89 11.30 -5.62 5.37
CA LEU A 89 10.50 -4.46 5.77
C LEU A 89 9.17 -4.85 6.41
N ARG A 90 8.53 -5.95 5.97
CA ARG A 90 7.32 -6.52 6.60
C ARG A 90 7.56 -6.97 8.03
N GLY A 91 8.76 -7.47 8.32
CA GLY A 91 9.17 -7.87 9.68
C GLY A 91 9.45 -6.69 10.62
N GLN A 92 9.61 -5.48 10.11
CA GLN A 92 10.13 -4.33 10.86
C GLN A 92 9.09 -3.22 10.96
N GLU A 93 8.81 -2.72 12.16
CA GLU A 93 7.80 -1.66 12.35
C GLU A 93 8.36 -0.27 12.01
N ARG A 94 9.68 -0.10 12.15
CA ARG A 94 10.41 1.14 11.87
C ARG A 94 10.92 1.20 10.43
N ALA A 95 11.04 2.42 9.91
CA ALA A 95 11.71 2.64 8.64
C ALA A 95 13.20 2.31 8.75
N LEU A 96 13.76 1.62 7.76
CA LEU A 96 15.16 1.20 7.72
C LEU A 96 15.93 1.95 6.65
N THR A 97 17.21 2.26 6.89
CA THR A 97 18.12 2.77 5.86
C THR A 97 18.58 1.64 4.93
N SER A 98 19.14 1.97 3.76
CA SER A 98 19.73 0.97 2.85
C SER A 98 20.77 0.09 3.54
N ARG A 99 21.61 0.68 4.40
CA ARG A 99 22.63 -0.06 5.17
C ARG A 99 21.99 -1.06 6.13
N GLN A 100 20.95 -0.64 6.84
CA GLN A 100 20.23 -1.50 7.77
C GLN A 100 19.46 -2.63 7.06
N LEU A 101 18.96 -2.38 5.85
CA LEU A 101 18.33 -3.42 5.03
C LEU A 101 19.31 -4.49 4.59
N VAL A 102 20.46 -4.09 4.06
CA VAL A 102 21.54 -5.02 3.68
C VAL A 102 22.00 -5.82 4.88
N GLU A 103 22.29 -5.16 6.00
CA GLU A 103 22.72 -5.80 7.25
C GLU A 103 21.68 -6.79 7.80
N ALA A 104 20.39 -6.45 7.72
CA ALA A 104 19.30 -7.33 8.15
C ALA A 104 19.21 -8.61 7.31
N VAL A 105 19.46 -8.55 5.99
CA VAL A 105 19.54 -9.76 5.15
C VAL A 105 20.82 -10.54 5.48
N SER A 106 21.98 -9.88 5.52
CA SER A 106 23.29 -10.53 5.77
C SER A 106 23.35 -11.27 7.12
N THR A 107 22.66 -10.78 8.16
CA THR A 107 22.59 -11.44 9.48
C THR A 107 21.98 -12.85 9.42
N ASN A 108 21.24 -13.19 8.36
CA ASN A 108 20.59 -14.49 8.18
C ASN A 108 21.48 -15.54 7.48
N ARG A 109 22.81 -15.38 7.56
CA ARG A 109 23.83 -16.26 6.95
C ARG A 109 23.78 -16.27 5.41
N PHE A 110 23.50 -15.13 4.81
CA PHE A 110 23.74 -14.94 3.37
C PHE A 110 25.13 -14.34 3.17
N ASP A 111 25.76 -14.64 2.04
CA ASP A 111 27.03 -14.03 1.68
C ASP A 111 26.87 -12.49 1.57
N PRO A 112 27.66 -11.68 2.30
CA PRO A 112 27.54 -10.23 2.29
C PRO A 112 27.69 -9.60 0.89
N ASP A 113 28.53 -10.18 0.03
CA ASP A 113 28.80 -9.65 -1.31
C ASP A 113 27.61 -9.93 -2.26
N ASP A 114 26.99 -11.10 -2.12
CA ASP A 114 25.76 -11.45 -2.83
C ASP A 114 24.61 -10.53 -2.41
N VAL A 115 24.45 -10.26 -1.11
CA VAL A 115 23.41 -9.34 -0.61
C VAL A 115 23.64 -7.92 -1.11
N SER A 116 24.89 -7.43 -1.10
CA SER A 116 25.24 -6.11 -1.63
C SER A 116 24.95 -5.98 -3.12
N SER A 117 25.23 -7.03 -3.89
CA SER A 117 24.95 -7.11 -5.32
C SER A 117 23.44 -7.22 -5.61
N ALA A 118 22.71 -8.00 -4.82
CA ALA A 118 21.25 -8.10 -4.85
C ALA A 118 20.58 -6.76 -4.53
N TRP A 119 21.08 -6.02 -3.53
CA TRP A 119 20.57 -4.68 -3.17
C TRP A 119 20.70 -3.69 -4.33
N ARG A 120 21.86 -3.67 -5.01
CA ARG A 120 22.09 -2.80 -6.18
C ARG A 120 21.05 -3.04 -7.28
N ARG A 121 20.67 -4.30 -7.52
CA ARG A 121 19.62 -4.69 -8.47
C ARG A 121 18.21 -4.35 -7.97
N ALA A 122 17.92 -4.61 -6.70
CA ALA A 122 16.61 -4.42 -6.10
C ALA A 122 16.22 -2.95 -5.94
N ARG A 123 17.18 -2.04 -5.71
CA ARG A 123 16.89 -0.66 -5.29
C ARG A 123 15.89 0.07 -6.18
N LYS A 124 16.05 0.04 -7.50
CA LYS A 124 15.16 0.76 -8.43
C LYS A 124 13.75 0.17 -8.42
N SER A 125 13.64 -1.17 -8.36
CA SER A 125 12.35 -1.86 -8.27
C SER A 125 11.66 -1.61 -6.93
N LEU A 126 12.41 -1.63 -5.82
CA LEU A 126 11.87 -1.35 -4.49
C LEU A 126 11.34 0.10 -4.38
N GLU A 127 12.02 1.07 -5.00
CA GLU A 127 11.60 2.48 -5.03
C GLU A 127 10.36 2.72 -5.91
N SER A 128 10.04 1.82 -6.85
CA SER A 128 8.86 1.92 -7.72
C SER A 128 7.64 1.14 -7.22
N ARG A 129 7.70 0.51 -6.04
CA ARG A 129 6.59 -0.28 -5.50
C ARG A 129 5.63 0.58 -4.69
N ASP A 130 4.34 0.39 -4.94
CA ASP A 130 3.26 1.13 -4.25
C ASP A 130 3.17 0.78 -2.75
N ASP A 131 3.64 -0.40 -2.34
CA ASP A 131 3.64 -0.86 -0.95
C ASP A 131 4.85 -0.40 -0.13
N ILE A 132 5.75 0.41 -0.71
CA ILE A 132 6.95 0.95 -0.06
C ILE A 132 6.94 2.48 -0.09
N LYS A 133 6.97 3.10 1.10
CA LYS A 133 7.22 4.53 1.22
C LYS A 133 8.70 4.78 1.40
N VAL A 134 9.25 5.64 0.55
CA VAL A 134 10.63 6.12 0.64
C VAL A 134 10.63 7.54 1.20
N GLN A 135 11.47 7.81 2.20
CA GLN A 135 11.63 9.13 2.80
C GLN A 135 13.11 9.54 2.87
N GLY A 136 13.41 10.80 2.52
CA GLY A 136 14.76 11.37 2.55
C GLY A 136 15.53 11.18 1.23
N ASP A 137 16.74 11.75 1.16
CA ASP A 137 17.57 11.76 -0.04
C ASP A 137 18.95 11.12 0.15
N GLY A 138 19.50 10.60 -0.96
CA GLY A 138 20.83 9.99 -1.01
C GLY A 138 21.03 8.88 0.02
N ALA A 139 22.11 8.96 0.79
CA ALA A 139 22.45 7.99 1.83
C ALA A 139 21.53 8.04 3.07
N ARG A 140 20.69 9.08 3.20
CA ARG A 140 19.73 9.22 4.31
C ARG A 140 18.34 8.67 3.98
N ARG A 141 18.17 8.05 2.81
CA ARG A 141 16.92 7.38 2.42
C ARG A 141 16.53 6.31 3.43
N LYS A 142 15.27 6.35 3.84
CA LYS A 142 14.62 5.34 4.69
C LYS A 142 13.47 4.71 3.94
N TYR A 143 13.34 3.40 4.06
CA TYR A 143 12.33 2.57 3.43
C TYR A 143 11.41 2.04 4.50
N ARG A 144 10.11 2.12 4.27
CA ARG A 144 9.10 1.56 5.17
C ARG A 144 8.01 0.89 4.36
N TRP A 145 7.70 -0.35 4.70
CA TRP A 145 6.57 -1.06 4.13
C TRP A 145 5.27 -0.56 4.75
N PHE A 146 4.29 -0.32 3.90
CA PHE A 146 2.90 -0.07 4.27
C PHE A 146 2.07 -1.18 3.65
N ALA A 147 1.16 -1.76 4.43
CA ALA A 147 0.14 -2.61 3.84
C ALA A 147 -0.59 -1.72 2.84
N ALA A 148 -0.51 -2.05 1.54
CA ALA A 148 -1.40 -1.45 0.58
C ALA A 148 -2.79 -1.60 1.18
N GLU A 149 -3.48 -0.49 1.46
CA GLU A 149 -4.89 -0.54 1.73
C GLU A 149 -5.47 -1.14 0.45
N THR A 150 -5.74 -2.45 0.50
CA THR A 150 -6.64 -3.07 -0.45
C THR A 150 -7.88 -2.21 -0.39
N SER A 151 -8.07 -1.37 -1.41
CA SER A 151 -9.25 -0.53 -1.55
C SER A 151 -10.42 -1.47 -1.79
N ILE A 152 -10.93 -2.05 -0.70
CA ILE A 152 -12.06 -2.97 -0.70
C ILE A 152 -13.38 -2.19 -0.80
N ASP A 153 -13.38 -0.85 -0.69
CA ASP A 153 -14.55 -0.02 -0.97
C ASP A 153 -14.84 0.17 -2.48
N ARG A 154 -14.40 -0.77 -3.32
CA ARG A 154 -14.72 -0.74 -4.76
C ARG A 154 -14.84 -2.11 -5.39
N ALA A 155 -15.80 -2.92 -4.94
CA ALA A 155 -16.45 -3.95 -5.77
C ALA A 155 -17.72 -4.50 -5.11
N ASP A 156 -18.87 -3.87 -5.39
CA ASP A 156 -20.05 -4.64 -5.79
C ASP A 156 -20.03 -4.63 -7.33
N ASP A 157 -19.48 -5.69 -7.92
CA ASP A 157 -20.02 -6.31 -9.14
C ASP A 157 -19.13 -7.50 -9.56
N VAL A 158 -19.62 -8.68 -9.18
CA VAL A 158 -19.74 -9.92 -9.97
C VAL A 158 -18.75 -10.11 -11.14
N ALA A 159 -17.81 -11.04 -10.98
CA ALA A 159 -17.75 -12.31 -11.74
C ALA A 159 -16.35 -12.96 -11.65
N SER A 160 -16.36 -14.23 -11.24
CA SER A 160 -15.41 -15.28 -11.62
C SER A 160 -16.27 -16.53 -11.87
N PRO A 161 -15.83 -17.59 -12.60
CA PRO A 161 -14.43 -17.99 -12.81
C PRO A 161 -14.11 -18.65 -14.19
N SER A 162 -12.87 -19.19 -14.27
CA SER A 162 -12.35 -20.25 -15.18
C SER A 162 -11.52 -19.74 -16.38
N GLY A 163 -10.37 -20.31 -16.77
CA GLY A 163 -9.63 -21.47 -16.30
C GLY A 163 -8.26 -21.60 -16.99
N GLU A 164 -7.32 -22.25 -16.28
CA GLU A 164 -6.38 -23.27 -16.74
C GLU A 164 -6.13 -23.46 -18.25
N VAL A 165 -4.90 -23.19 -18.73
CA VAL A 165 -4.20 -24.00 -19.77
C VAL A 165 -2.66 -23.89 -19.59
N LEU A 166 -2.05 -25.06 -19.49
CA LEU A 166 -0.62 -25.38 -19.58
C LEU A 166 -0.03 -25.11 -20.97
N GLY A 167 1.23 -24.68 -21.05
CA GLY A 167 1.99 -24.68 -22.31
C GLY A 167 3.45 -24.32 -22.11
N ALA A 168 4.29 -25.35 -22.03
CA ALA A 168 5.74 -25.29 -21.99
C ALA A 168 6.38 -25.22 -23.40
N ASP A 169 7.66 -24.85 -23.40
CA ASP A 169 8.71 -25.07 -24.40
C ASP A 169 8.79 -24.20 -25.66
N GLY A 170 10.00 -23.62 -25.85
CA GLY A 170 10.40 -22.97 -27.09
C GLY A 170 11.59 -22.01 -27.00
N ARG A 171 12.73 -22.44 -26.45
CA ARG A 171 14.05 -21.88 -26.84
C ARG A 171 14.54 -22.64 -28.08
N PRO A 172 15.13 -21.96 -29.08
CA PRO A 172 16.60 -21.95 -29.12
C PRO A 172 17.23 -20.60 -29.51
N THR A 173 18.48 -20.48 -29.07
CA THR A 173 19.50 -19.41 -29.24
C THR A 173 20.20 -19.47 -30.64
N PRO A 174 21.28 -18.70 -30.90
CA PRO A 174 21.40 -17.37 -31.52
C PRO A 174 21.92 -17.40 -32.99
N PRO A 175 22.29 -16.26 -33.60
CA PRO A 175 23.73 -15.92 -33.75
C PRO A 175 23.99 -14.44 -33.41
N GLU A 176 25.04 -14.09 -32.66
CA GLU A 176 26.44 -13.95 -33.09
C GLU A 176 26.58 -12.99 -34.29
N LEU A 177 27.12 -11.79 -34.02
CA LEU A 177 28.05 -11.02 -34.87
C LEU A 177 28.37 -9.68 -34.16
N SER A 178 29.54 -9.66 -33.51
CA SER A 178 30.38 -8.46 -33.46
C SER A 178 30.94 -8.20 -34.86
N PRO A 179 31.20 -6.93 -35.22
CA PRO A 179 32.57 -6.44 -35.15
C PRO A 179 32.64 -5.10 -34.39
N GLU A 180 33.65 -4.90 -33.56
CA GLU A 180 34.85 -4.12 -33.94
C GLU A 180 34.51 -2.73 -34.51
N GLY A 181 34.73 -1.72 -33.68
CA GLY A 181 34.59 -0.30 -34.00
C GLY A 181 35.50 0.52 -33.09
N GLU A 182 36.80 0.22 -33.17
CA GLU A 182 37.91 1.17 -33.20
C GLU A 182 37.74 2.50 -32.42
N GLU A 183 38.35 2.57 -31.24
CA GLU A 183 38.67 3.84 -30.56
C GLU A 183 39.70 4.62 -31.40
N VAL A 184 39.24 5.52 -32.27
CA VAL A 184 40.10 6.53 -32.88
C VAL A 184 40.31 7.68 -31.89
N LYS A 185 41.41 7.63 -31.14
CA LYS A 185 42.02 8.82 -30.53
C LYS A 185 42.58 9.72 -31.63
N VAL A 186 41.80 10.70 -32.08
CA VAL A 186 42.33 11.82 -32.87
C VAL A 186 42.97 12.82 -31.90
N GLN A 187 44.28 12.69 -31.67
CA GLN A 187 45.11 13.82 -31.27
C GLN A 187 45.27 14.71 -32.50
N ALA A 188 44.51 15.79 -32.57
CA ALA A 188 44.75 16.87 -33.52
C ALA A 188 45.93 17.72 -33.01
N THR A 189 47.16 17.33 -33.36
CA THR A 189 48.30 18.24 -33.41
C THR A 189 48.09 19.21 -34.57
N VAL A 190 47.55 20.39 -34.27
CA VAL A 190 47.61 21.54 -35.18
C VAL A 190 49.02 22.09 -35.11
N SER A 191 49.84 21.72 -36.10
CA SER A 191 51.08 22.41 -36.43
C SER A 191 50.71 23.76 -37.05
N ILE A 192 50.72 24.83 -36.25
CA ILE A 192 50.73 26.20 -36.77
C ILE A 192 52.15 26.44 -37.28
N ALA A 193 52.24 26.64 -38.59
CA ALA A 193 53.46 27.05 -39.26
C ALA A 193 53.96 28.37 -38.70
N ASP A 194 55.26 28.41 -38.40
CA ASP A 194 56.04 29.62 -38.17
C ASP A 194 55.83 30.60 -39.32
N ALA A 195 55.17 31.72 -39.00
CA ALA A 195 55.16 32.91 -39.82
C ALA A 195 55.99 33.97 -39.09
N ASP A 196 57.18 34.24 -39.64
CA ASP A 196 57.99 35.45 -39.51
C ASP A 196 57.67 36.38 -38.32
N ALA A 197 58.24 36.03 -37.16
CA ALA A 197 58.40 36.97 -36.07
C ALA A 197 59.44 38.04 -36.45
N LYS A 198 58.95 39.17 -36.98
CA LYS A 198 59.71 40.42 -37.01
C LYS A 198 60.24 40.70 -35.59
N SER A 199 61.55 40.91 -35.48
CA SER A 199 62.19 41.33 -34.23
C SER A 199 61.43 42.51 -33.61
N PRO A 200 61.07 42.44 -32.31
CA PRO A 200 60.36 43.52 -31.66
C PRO A 200 61.25 44.77 -31.62
N ASP A 201 60.70 45.88 -32.11
CA ASP A 201 61.26 47.21 -31.96
C ASP A 201 61.48 47.49 -30.45
N PRO A 202 62.74 47.63 -29.97
CA PRO A 202 63.05 47.84 -28.55
C PRO A 202 62.55 49.19 -28.00
N SER A 203 61.96 50.03 -28.86
CA SER A 203 61.34 51.30 -28.50
C SER A 203 59.87 51.17 -28.08
N ARG A 204 59.21 50.03 -28.34
CA ARG A 204 57.79 49.85 -28.03
C ARG A 204 57.65 49.25 -26.62
N PRO A 205 57.02 49.95 -25.66
CA PRO A 205 56.79 49.39 -24.33
C PRO A 205 56.05 48.06 -24.48
N ALA A 206 56.54 47.01 -23.80
CA ALA A 206 55.95 45.68 -23.85
C ALA A 206 54.44 45.77 -23.62
N GLU A 207 53.65 45.18 -24.51
CA GLU A 207 52.20 45.16 -24.41
C GLU A 207 51.82 44.46 -23.10
N ARG A 208 51.29 45.25 -22.16
CA ARG A 208 51.09 44.81 -20.79
C ARG A 208 49.92 43.83 -20.73
N ASP A 209 50.15 42.66 -20.15
CA ASP A 209 49.13 41.62 -19.98
C ASP A 209 48.16 42.00 -18.85
N PHE A 210 47.08 42.68 -19.23
CA PHE A 210 46.08 43.19 -18.31
C PHE A 210 45.32 42.07 -17.57
N ALA A 211 45.19 40.87 -18.15
CA ALA A 211 44.57 39.73 -17.46
C ALA A 211 45.42 39.27 -16.29
N LYS A 212 46.75 39.28 -16.45
CA LYS A 212 47.70 39.01 -15.37
C LYS A 212 47.66 40.07 -14.28
N ASP A 213 47.51 41.35 -14.63
CA ASP A 213 47.36 42.44 -13.65
C ASP A 213 46.08 42.28 -12.80
N LEU A 214 44.93 41.96 -13.42
CA LEU A 214 43.69 41.67 -12.69
C LEU A 214 43.83 40.47 -11.74
N HIS A 215 44.58 39.44 -12.15
CA HIS A 215 44.85 38.26 -11.34
C HIS A 215 45.73 38.56 -10.11
N LEU A 216 46.73 39.43 -10.28
CA LEU A 216 47.58 39.89 -9.18
C LEU A 216 46.76 40.73 -8.18
N LEU A 217 45.94 41.66 -8.67
CA LEU A 217 45.04 42.47 -7.84
C LEU A 217 44.04 41.60 -7.07
N ALA A 218 43.42 40.61 -7.72
CA ALA A 218 42.49 39.68 -7.08
C ALA A 218 43.10 38.89 -5.93
N ARG A 219 44.42 38.67 -5.95
CA ARG A 219 45.18 38.00 -4.88
C ARG A 219 45.73 38.96 -3.82
N GLY A 220 45.35 40.24 -3.89
CA GLY A 220 45.84 41.29 -2.99
C GLY A 220 47.32 41.60 -3.15
N ARG A 221 47.91 41.31 -4.33
CA ARG A 221 49.30 41.66 -4.63
C ARG A 221 49.38 43.07 -5.21
N GLU A 222 50.39 43.83 -4.79
CA GLU A 222 50.70 45.12 -5.40
C GLU A 222 51.15 44.91 -6.84
N LEU A 223 50.76 45.85 -7.71
CA LEU A 223 51.24 45.91 -9.09
C LEU A 223 52.59 46.63 -9.10
N ASP A 224 53.48 46.23 -10.01
CA ASP A 224 54.80 46.87 -10.20
C ASP A 224 54.72 48.33 -10.72
N VAL A 225 53.51 48.90 -10.80
CA VAL A 225 53.20 50.23 -11.34
C VAL A 225 52.07 50.85 -10.55
N GLU A 226 52.15 52.17 -10.30
CA GLU A 226 51.08 52.92 -9.65
C GLU A 226 49.74 52.79 -10.39
N ILE A 227 48.65 52.61 -9.64
CA ILE A 227 47.28 52.46 -10.17
C ILE A 227 46.88 53.66 -11.05
N SER A 228 47.37 54.87 -10.72
CA SER A 228 47.16 56.11 -11.48
C SER A 228 47.70 56.03 -12.91
N ALA A 229 48.85 55.37 -13.11
CA ALA A 229 49.50 55.20 -14.41
C ALA A 229 48.78 54.18 -15.31
N LEU A 230 47.88 53.36 -14.76
CA LEU A 230 47.05 52.41 -15.51
C LEU A 230 45.76 53.04 -16.07
N ALA A 231 45.35 54.22 -15.60
CA ALA A 231 44.12 54.88 -16.03
C ALA A 231 43.93 54.98 -17.57
N PRO A 232 44.93 55.39 -18.39
CA PRO A 232 44.75 55.47 -19.84
C PRO A 232 44.63 54.09 -20.52
N VAL A 233 45.23 53.05 -19.94
CA VAL A 233 45.13 51.66 -20.43
C VAL A 233 43.77 51.08 -20.09
N VAL A 234 43.31 51.28 -18.85
CA VAL A 234 41.98 50.87 -18.37
C VAL A 234 40.88 51.54 -19.20
N ALA A 235 41.01 52.82 -19.51
CA ALA A 235 40.03 53.56 -20.32
C ALA A 235 39.84 53.00 -21.74
N GLN A 236 40.82 52.25 -22.27
CA GLN A 236 40.75 51.58 -23.57
C GLN A 236 40.16 50.16 -23.47
N GLN A 237 40.06 49.59 -22.26
CA GLN A 237 39.48 48.27 -22.05
C GLN A 237 37.94 48.32 -22.18
N PRO A 238 37.29 47.18 -22.45
CA PRO A 238 35.83 47.11 -22.45
C PRO A 238 35.22 47.52 -21.10
N ALA A 239 34.02 48.11 -21.11
CA ALA A 239 33.39 48.67 -19.91
C ALA A 239 33.26 47.67 -18.74
N ALA A 240 33.07 46.38 -19.04
CA ALA A 240 33.02 45.33 -18.02
C ALA A 240 34.37 45.10 -17.32
N VAL A 241 35.47 45.19 -18.07
CA VAL A 241 36.84 45.11 -17.56
C VAL A 241 37.19 46.35 -16.75
N GLN A 242 36.74 47.53 -17.20
CA GLN A 242 36.85 48.78 -16.44
C GLN A 242 36.12 48.68 -15.09
N ALA A 243 34.93 48.07 -15.06
CA ALA A 243 34.15 47.90 -13.84
C ALA A 243 34.83 46.94 -12.85
N LEU A 244 35.42 45.84 -13.35
CA LEU A 244 36.20 44.91 -12.53
C LEU A 244 37.46 45.56 -11.96
N PHE A 245 38.21 46.30 -12.79
CA PHE A 245 39.39 47.02 -12.33
C PHE A 245 39.01 48.02 -11.23
N ALA A 246 37.98 48.84 -11.47
CA ALA A 246 37.49 49.80 -10.48
C ALA A 246 37.07 49.11 -9.16
N ALA A 247 36.46 47.93 -9.23
CA ALA A 247 36.05 47.17 -8.06
C ALA A 247 37.24 46.58 -7.27
N LEU A 248 38.33 46.18 -7.95
CA LEU A 248 39.54 45.65 -7.30
C LEU A 248 40.45 46.74 -6.75
N THR A 249 40.34 47.97 -7.24
CA THR A 249 41.16 49.12 -6.81
C THR A 249 40.42 50.14 -5.96
N ASP A 250 39.22 49.81 -5.46
CA ASP A 250 38.36 50.70 -4.65
C ASP A 250 38.03 52.07 -5.32
N GLN A 251 37.90 52.08 -6.66
CA GLN A 251 37.45 53.24 -7.43
C GLN A 251 35.92 53.23 -7.67
N ASP A 252 35.36 54.32 -8.22
CA ASP A 252 33.92 54.42 -8.51
C ASP A 252 33.49 53.43 -9.62
N VAL A 253 32.94 52.29 -9.19
CA VAL A 253 32.36 51.24 -10.03
C VAL A 253 31.11 51.73 -10.79
N GLY A 254 30.44 52.77 -10.31
CA GLY A 254 29.10 53.16 -10.74
C GLY A 254 28.99 53.50 -12.22
N ARG A 255 29.96 54.24 -12.77
CA ARG A 255 29.96 54.66 -14.19
C ARG A 255 30.34 53.50 -15.12
N ALA A 256 31.39 52.75 -14.78
CA ALA A 256 31.84 51.62 -15.58
C ALA A 256 30.80 50.49 -15.62
N ALA A 257 30.18 50.18 -14.48
CA ALA A 257 29.09 49.21 -14.41
C ALA A 257 27.83 49.66 -15.18
N ALA A 258 27.50 50.96 -15.16
CA ALA A 258 26.41 51.50 -15.96
C ALA A 258 26.67 51.32 -17.46
N ASN A 259 27.89 51.59 -17.93
CA ASN A 259 28.27 51.39 -19.33
C ASN A 259 28.27 49.90 -19.72
N ALA A 260 28.79 49.02 -18.87
CA ALA A 260 28.75 47.58 -19.09
C ALA A 260 27.29 47.06 -19.21
N SER A 261 26.37 47.65 -18.44
CA SER A 261 24.95 47.28 -18.49
C SER A 261 24.21 47.67 -19.79
N LEU A 262 24.83 48.44 -20.69
CA LEU A 262 24.28 48.79 -22.00
C LEU A 262 24.67 47.76 -23.09
N ALA A 263 25.77 47.04 -22.89
CA ALA A 263 26.27 46.00 -23.79
C ALA A 263 26.40 44.69 -22.99
N VAL A 264 25.24 44.17 -22.58
CA VAL A 264 25.10 43.03 -21.67
C VAL A 264 25.81 41.79 -22.21
N LEU A 265 25.53 41.38 -23.44
CA LEU A 265 26.06 40.12 -24.01
C LEU A 265 27.54 40.23 -24.38
N GLU A 266 27.96 41.38 -24.89
CA GLU A 266 29.36 41.70 -25.16
C GLU A 266 30.17 41.74 -23.87
N SER A 267 29.69 42.46 -22.85
CA SER A 267 30.29 42.47 -21.51
C SER A 267 30.42 41.06 -20.95
N GLY A 268 29.36 40.25 -21.07
CA GLY A 268 29.37 38.87 -20.61
C GLY A 268 30.36 37.97 -21.33
N THR A 269 30.56 38.19 -22.63
CA THR A 269 31.56 37.46 -23.43
C THR A 269 32.97 37.82 -22.98
N ILE A 270 33.23 39.10 -22.71
CA ILE A 270 34.54 39.57 -22.25
C ILE A 270 34.82 39.09 -20.81
N LEU A 271 33.84 39.14 -19.92
CA LEU A 271 34.01 38.63 -18.55
C LEU A 271 34.28 37.13 -18.52
N SER A 272 33.81 36.38 -19.51
CA SER A 272 34.03 34.94 -19.57
C SER A 272 35.45 34.51 -19.91
N THR A 273 36.30 35.44 -20.38
CA THR A 273 37.72 35.18 -20.57
C THR A 273 38.53 35.43 -19.30
N ILE A 274 37.89 35.97 -18.26
CA ILE A 274 38.52 36.31 -16.98
C ILE A 274 38.37 35.10 -16.03
N ALA A 275 39.42 34.81 -15.25
CA ALA A 275 39.45 33.68 -14.33
C ALA A 275 38.42 33.84 -13.18
N ASP A 276 37.82 32.72 -12.76
CA ASP A 276 36.80 32.68 -11.70
C ASP A 276 37.30 33.27 -10.37
N ASP A 277 38.60 33.15 -10.04
CA ASP A 277 39.16 33.71 -8.81
C ASP A 277 39.22 35.24 -8.82
N VAL A 278 39.37 35.87 -9.99
CA VAL A 278 39.25 37.33 -10.16
C VAL A 278 37.82 37.79 -9.93
N LEU A 279 36.84 37.08 -10.49
CA LEU A 279 35.42 37.39 -10.30
C LEU A 279 34.99 37.22 -8.83
N LEU A 280 35.49 36.17 -8.17
CA LEU A 280 35.28 35.92 -6.74
C LEU A 280 35.88 37.03 -5.86
N ALA A 281 37.08 37.51 -6.17
CA ALA A 281 37.73 38.58 -5.42
C ALA A 281 37.00 39.93 -5.59
N ALA A 282 36.49 40.22 -6.79
CA ALA A 282 35.73 41.44 -7.06
C ALA A 282 34.30 41.41 -6.47
N TRP A 283 33.75 40.21 -6.20
CA TRP A 283 32.35 40.00 -5.77
C TRP A 283 31.88 40.91 -4.62
N PRO A 284 32.60 41.02 -3.48
CA PRO A 284 32.10 41.81 -2.35
C PRO A 284 31.92 43.30 -2.68
N ARG A 285 32.70 43.82 -3.63
CA ARG A 285 32.67 45.22 -4.07
C ARG A 285 31.71 45.46 -5.25
N LEU A 286 31.42 44.41 -6.02
CA LEU A 286 30.36 44.40 -7.02
C LEU A 286 28.97 44.15 -6.41
N ASN A 287 28.88 43.93 -5.10
CA ASN A 287 27.63 43.66 -4.40
C ASN A 287 26.74 44.92 -4.33
N GLY A 288 25.89 45.06 -5.34
CA GLY A 288 24.91 46.13 -5.50
C GLY A 288 24.22 46.02 -6.87
N PRO A 289 23.09 46.71 -7.11
CA PRO A 289 22.29 46.51 -8.32
C PRO A 289 23.12 46.63 -9.60
N ARG A 290 24.06 47.58 -9.66
CA ARG A 290 24.88 47.81 -10.86
C ARG A 290 25.97 46.76 -11.07
N GLY A 291 26.65 46.30 -10.01
CA GLY A 291 27.68 45.25 -10.13
C GLY A 291 27.08 43.86 -10.33
N ALA A 292 25.88 43.62 -9.79
CA ALA A 292 25.08 42.44 -10.09
C ALA A 292 24.70 42.32 -11.57
N PHE A 293 24.39 43.44 -12.24
CA PHE A 293 24.13 43.45 -13.68
C PHE A 293 25.33 42.94 -14.48
N VAL A 294 26.55 43.35 -14.12
CA VAL A 294 27.80 42.94 -14.79
C VAL A 294 28.00 41.43 -14.66
N LEU A 295 27.79 40.85 -13.49
CA LEU A 295 28.03 39.43 -13.24
C LEU A 295 26.89 38.51 -13.72
N ALA A 296 25.68 39.05 -13.85
CA ALA A 296 24.58 38.33 -14.47
C ALA A 296 24.78 38.09 -15.98
N THR A 297 25.73 38.80 -16.61
CA THR A 297 26.00 38.72 -18.06
C THR A 297 26.98 37.62 -18.48
N ALA A 298 27.87 37.18 -17.60
CA ALA A 298 29.04 36.36 -17.95
C ALA A 298 28.64 34.96 -18.44
N ARG A 299 29.24 34.38 -19.49
CA ARG A 299 28.99 33.00 -20.01
C ARG A 299 29.22 31.87 -18.97
N PRO A 300 28.90 30.59 -19.27
CA PRO A 300 29.00 29.50 -18.28
C PRO A 300 30.37 29.42 -17.61
N SER A 301 30.36 29.67 -16.31
CA SER A 301 31.51 29.59 -15.40
C SER A 301 31.02 28.93 -14.12
N LYS A 302 31.86 28.16 -13.43
CA LYS A 302 31.42 27.42 -12.23
C LYS A 302 30.93 28.36 -11.13
N PHE A 303 31.57 29.52 -11.00
CA PHE A 303 31.16 30.54 -10.04
C PHE A 303 29.85 31.21 -10.47
N VAL A 304 29.76 31.62 -11.73
CA VAL A 304 28.61 32.36 -12.25
C VAL A 304 27.36 31.49 -12.29
N ASP A 305 27.48 30.21 -12.67
CA ASP A 305 26.37 29.26 -12.70
C ASP A 305 25.80 28.99 -11.30
N ALA A 306 26.56 29.24 -10.23
CA ALA A 306 26.09 29.14 -8.84
C ALA A 306 25.28 30.36 -8.37
N LEU A 307 25.34 31.49 -9.09
CA LEU A 307 24.61 32.71 -8.74
C LEU A 307 23.20 32.68 -9.35
N ASP A 308 22.17 32.81 -8.50
CA ASP A 308 20.78 32.96 -8.94
C ASP A 308 20.53 34.42 -9.37
N VAL A 309 20.39 34.62 -10.68
CA VAL A 309 20.22 35.96 -11.30
C VAL A 309 18.99 36.69 -10.77
N VAL A 310 17.89 35.96 -10.52
CA VAL A 310 16.63 36.57 -10.07
C VAL A 310 16.71 36.90 -8.58
N GLU A 311 17.40 36.07 -7.79
CA GLU A 311 17.69 36.40 -6.39
C GLU A 311 18.57 37.64 -6.27
N LEU A 312 19.58 37.75 -7.14
CA LEU A 312 20.55 38.83 -7.11
C LEU A 312 19.97 40.18 -7.58
N LEU A 313 19.17 40.17 -8.66
CA LEU A 313 18.65 41.40 -9.30
C LEU A 313 17.19 41.70 -8.95
N GLY A 314 16.48 40.76 -8.34
CA GLY A 314 15.02 40.78 -8.29
C GLY A 314 14.39 40.48 -9.66
N ALA A 315 13.08 40.24 -9.66
CA ALA A 315 12.32 39.91 -10.87
C ALA A 315 12.36 41.04 -11.92
N GLU A 316 12.21 42.29 -11.48
CA GLU A 316 12.25 43.47 -12.37
C GLU A 316 13.65 43.71 -12.95
N GLY A 317 14.70 43.56 -12.13
CA GLY A 317 16.08 43.71 -12.58
C GLY A 317 16.48 42.62 -13.56
N ALA A 318 16.09 41.37 -13.31
CA ALA A 318 16.31 40.26 -14.24
C ALA A 318 15.58 40.46 -15.59
N ALA A 319 14.33 40.95 -15.55
CA ALA A 319 13.58 41.28 -16.76
C ALA A 319 14.25 42.41 -17.56
N ALA A 320 14.68 43.49 -16.89
CA ALA A 320 15.37 44.62 -17.53
C ALA A 320 16.73 44.22 -18.13
N LEU A 321 17.49 43.37 -17.44
CA LEU A 321 18.74 42.79 -17.96
C LEU A 321 18.49 42.01 -19.25
N PHE A 322 17.47 41.16 -19.24
CA PHE A 322 17.15 40.33 -20.38
C PHE A 322 16.61 41.13 -21.57
N ASP A 323 15.75 42.13 -21.34
CA ASP A 323 15.24 43.00 -22.41
C ASP A 323 16.41 43.72 -23.13
N ARG A 324 17.40 44.22 -22.39
CA ARG A 324 18.64 44.79 -22.96
C ARG A 324 19.46 43.76 -23.72
N ALA A 325 19.66 42.57 -23.16
CA ALA A 325 20.33 41.48 -23.86
C ALA A 325 19.60 41.09 -25.15
N ALA A 326 18.26 41.11 -25.16
CA ALA A 326 17.46 40.78 -26.32
C ALA A 326 17.55 41.85 -27.42
N ASP A 327 17.58 43.14 -27.05
CA ASP A 327 17.85 44.26 -27.97
C ASP A 327 19.25 44.11 -28.61
N GLU A 328 20.25 43.83 -27.79
CA GLU A 328 21.62 43.64 -28.25
C GLU A 328 21.75 42.42 -29.18
N ALA A 329 21.14 41.28 -28.81
CA ALA A 329 21.11 40.08 -29.63
C ALA A 329 20.40 40.32 -30.97
N ARG A 330 19.33 41.12 -31.01
CA ARG A 330 18.68 41.50 -32.28
C ARG A 330 19.61 42.31 -33.16
N GLY A 331 20.32 43.29 -32.60
CA GLY A 331 21.33 44.06 -33.32
C GLY A 331 22.48 43.19 -33.83
N ALA A 332 22.95 42.26 -33.00
CA ALA A 332 24.03 41.33 -33.30
C ALA A 332 23.63 40.28 -34.35
N ALA A 333 22.38 39.78 -34.30
CA ALA A 333 21.83 38.85 -35.29
C ALA A 333 21.76 39.48 -36.68
N ARG A 334 21.36 40.77 -36.78
CA ARG A 334 21.42 41.54 -38.04
C ARG A 334 22.83 41.66 -38.61
N ARG A 335 23.84 41.66 -37.73
CA ARG A 335 25.28 41.65 -38.10
C ARG A 335 25.84 40.23 -38.30
N GLY A 336 25.03 39.17 -38.16
CA GLY A 336 25.48 37.78 -38.31
C GLY A 336 26.25 37.21 -37.11
N SER A 337 26.28 37.88 -35.96
CA SER A 337 26.98 37.38 -34.76
C SER A 337 26.16 36.29 -34.06
N LYS A 338 26.60 35.03 -34.20
CA LYS A 338 26.00 33.85 -33.53
C LYS A 338 26.26 33.83 -32.03
N GLU A 339 27.31 34.52 -31.59
CA GLU A 339 27.77 34.51 -30.20
C GLU A 339 26.83 35.24 -29.25
N ALA A 340 26.37 36.43 -29.63
CA ALA A 340 25.38 37.19 -28.85
C ALA A 340 24.06 36.41 -28.74
N VAL A 341 23.61 35.80 -29.83
CA VAL A 341 22.39 34.96 -29.84
C VAL A 341 22.53 33.76 -28.89
N ARG A 342 23.70 33.10 -28.88
CA ARG A 342 23.98 32.00 -27.93
C ARG A 342 24.01 32.52 -26.49
N GLY A 343 24.62 33.69 -26.26
CA GLY A 343 24.65 34.37 -24.97
C GLY A 343 23.25 34.65 -24.41
N LEU A 344 22.32 35.13 -25.26
CA LEU A 344 20.93 35.36 -24.86
C LEU A 344 20.23 34.07 -24.43
N GLY A 345 20.43 32.96 -25.16
CA GLY A 345 19.86 31.66 -24.80
C GLY A 345 20.39 31.13 -23.46
N TRP A 346 21.66 31.36 -23.16
CA TRP A 346 22.26 30.99 -21.88
C TRP A 346 21.75 31.86 -20.72
N LEU A 347 21.62 33.18 -20.95
CA LEU A 347 21.02 34.07 -19.95
C LEU A 347 19.59 33.66 -19.63
N LEU A 348 18.82 33.27 -20.66
CA LEU A 348 17.48 32.72 -20.47
C LEU A 348 17.52 31.47 -19.59
N ASP A 349 18.41 30.52 -19.90
CA ASP A 349 18.52 29.30 -19.10
C ASP A 349 18.78 29.65 -17.62
N ARG A 350 19.70 30.57 -17.30
CA ARG A 350 19.93 30.97 -15.90
C ARG A 350 18.72 31.59 -15.22
N VAL A 351 18.03 32.48 -15.91
CA VAL A 351 16.80 33.09 -15.39
C VAL A 351 15.74 32.02 -15.11
N LEU A 352 15.63 30.99 -15.98
CA LEU A 352 14.68 29.88 -15.81
C LEU A 352 15.10 28.84 -14.76
N HIS A 353 16.40 28.67 -14.49
CA HIS A 353 16.90 27.77 -13.43
C HIS A 353 16.80 28.38 -12.03
N SER A 354 16.52 29.69 -11.93
CA SER A 354 16.27 30.35 -10.66
C SER A 354 15.13 29.69 -9.89
N LYS A 355 15.29 29.51 -8.58
CA LYS A 355 14.18 29.06 -7.71
C LYS A 355 13.05 30.10 -7.65
N ARG A 356 13.40 31.36 -7.92
CA ARG A 356 12.50 32.52 -7.98
C ARG A 356 12.07 32.84 -9.41
N ALA A 357 12.27 31.96 -10.39
CA ALA A 357 11.79 32.16 -11.75
C ALA A 357 10.26 32.37 -11.81
N HIS A 358 9.51 31.78 -10.89
CA HIS A 358 8.08 32.00 -10.74
C HIS A 358 7.72 33.44 -10.32
N GLU A 359 8.70 34.23 -9.89
CA GLU A 359 8.53 35.63 -9.50
C GLU A 359 8.57 36.62 -10.66
N LEU A 360 9.03 36.18 -11.82
CA LEU A 360 9.13 37.00 -13.03
C LEU A 360 7.75 37.50 -13.47
N ASP A 361 7.77 38.66 -14.15
CA ASP A 361 6.57 39.20 -14.79
C ASP A 361 6.13 38.31 -15.96
N LEU A 362 4.83 38.06 -16.06
CA LEU A 362 4.28 37.14 -17.05
C LEU A 362 4.46 37.68 -18.48
N SER A 363 4.28 38.99 -18.67
CA SER A 363 4.45 39.64 -19.97
C SER A 363 5.91 39.57 -20.42
N PHE A 364 6.85 39.75 -19.49
CA PHE A 364 8.28 39.52 -19.77
C PHE A 364 8.51 38.10 -20.33
N VAL A 365 8.10 37.05 -19.62
CA VAL A 365 8.37 35.66 -20.05
C VAL A 365 7.64 35.32 -21.36
N ALA A 366 6.45 35.88 -21.59
CA ALA A 366 5.72 35.72 -22.84
C ALA A 366 6.44 36.39 -24.03
N ARG A 367 6.99 37.61 -23.86
CA ARG A 367 7.86 38.26 -24.86
C ARG A 367 9.09 37.44 -25.18
N VAL A 368 9.71 36.84 -24.16
CA VAL A 368 10.86 35.93 -24.34
C VAL A 368 10.47 34.72 -25.19
N ALA A 369 9.32 34.09 -24.91
CA ALA A 369 8.81 32.97 -25.71
C ALA A 369 8.56 33.39 -27.17
N ALA A 370 8.04 34.62 -27.37
CA ALA A 370 7.77 35.18 -28.70
C ALA A 370 9.04 35.57 -29.48
N SER A 371 10.20 35.67 -28.83
CA SER A 371 11.44 36.08 -29.49
C SER A 371 11.88 35.06 -30.55
N GLU A 372 12.09 35.54 -31.78
CA GLU A 372 12.66 34.74 -32.88
C GLU A 372 14.19 34.61 -32.77
N SER A 373 14.82 35.48 -31.99
CA SER A 373 16.28 35.47 -31.82
C SER A 373 16.75 34.28 -30.98
N ILE A 374 15.89 33.69 -30.16
CA ILE A 374 16.25 32.57 -29.30
C ILE A 374 15.93 31.25 -30.00
N ARG A 375 16.96 30.43 -30.19
CA ARG A 375 16.76 29.03 -30.57
C ARG A 375 16.32 28.25 -29.35
N PHE A 376 15.23 27.53 -29.49
CA PHE A 376 14.62 26.75 -28.44
C PHE A 376 14.84 25.27 -28.74
N ASP A 377 15.64 24.60 -27.90
CA ASP A 377 15.62 23.15 -27.81
C ASP A 377 14.48 22.68 -26.90
N GLU A 378 14.19 21.39 -26.92
CA GLU A 378 13.11 20.78 -26.13
C GLU A 378 13.30 21.04 -24.63
N GLY A 379 14.52 20.89 -24.11
CA GLY A 379 14.80 21.10 -22.68
C GLY A 379 14.59 22.55 -22.21
N ARG A 380 14.95 23.53 -23.05
CA ARG A 380 14.73 24.95 -22.77
C ARG A 380 13.25 25.31 -22.84
N LEU A 381 12.51 24.78 -23.80
CA LEU A 381 11.06 24.96 -23.88
C LEU A 381 10.34 24.34 -22.68
N GLU A 382 10.78 23.16 -22.25
CA GLU A 382 10.23 22.45 -21.08
C GLU A 382 10.39 23.31 -19.82
N ARG A 383 11.59 23.88 -19.60
CA ARG A 383 11.84 24.80 -18.49
C ARG A 383 11.02 26.08 -18.60
N LEU A 384 10.95 26.68 -19.80
CA LEU A 384 10.21 27.91 -20.05
C LEU A 384 8.71 27.71 -19.74
N THR A 385 8.10 26.67 -20.30
CA THR A 385 6.68 26.37 -20.09
C THR A 385 6.37 26.01 -18.63
N ALA A 386 7.27 25.30 -17.95
CA ALA A 386 7.14 25.04 -16.51
C ALA A 386 7.22 26.33 -15.66
N ALA A 387 8.14 27.24 -15.99
CA ALA A 387 8.23 28.54 -15.32
C ALA A 387 6.97 29.37 -15.52
N ILE A 388 6.47 29.45 -16.77
CA ILE A 388 5.22 30.14 -17.09
C ILE A 388 4.04 29.51 -16.34
N ALA A 389 3.92 28.18 -16.30
CA ALA A 389 2.88 27.51 -15.52
C ALA A 389 2.94 27.86 -14.02
N GLY A 390 4.13 28.08 -13.47
CA GLY A 390 4.32 28.60 -12.11
C GLY A 390 3.85 30.05 -11.96
N ILE A 391 4.23 30.92 -12.89
CA ILE A 391 3.87 32.34 -12.89
C ILE A 391 2.35 32.51 -13.03
N VAL A 392 1.72 31.82 -14.00
CA VAL A 392 0.26 31.86 -14.25
C VAL A 392 -0.53 31.53 -12.99
N ARG A 393 -0.15 30.45 -12.29
CA ARG A 393 -0.79 30.05 -11.03
C ARG A 393 -0.67 31.12 -9.94
N ARG A 394 0.44 31.85 -9.89
CA ARG A 394 0.69 32.91 -8.90
C ARG A 394 -0.07 34.19 -9.23
N VAL A 395 -0.02 34.65 -10.48
CA VAL A 395 -0.63 35.93 -10.88
C VAL A 395 -2.15 35.85 -11.00
N GLY A 396 -2.70 34.64 -11.19
CA GLY A 396 -4.12 34.38 -11.29
C GLY A 396 -4.77 35.06 -12.51
N THR A 397 -6.10 35.15 -12.49
CA THR A 397 -6.90 35.52 -13.66
C THR A 397 -6.60 36.93 -14.15
N LYS A 398 -6.43 37.88 -13.22
CA LYS A 398 -6.12 39.28 -13.56
C LYS A 398 -4.76 39.44 -14.23
N GLY A 399 -3.76 38.63 -13.85
CA GLY A 399 -2.43 38.66 -14.46
C GLY A 399 -2.45 38.03 -15.85
N TRP A 400 -3.14 36.88 -16.00
CA TRP A 400 -3.30 36.21 -17.28
C TRP A 400 -4.02 37.09 -18.32
N GLN A 401 -5.14 37.71 -17.94
CA GLN A 401 -5.93 38.56 -18.84
C GLN A 401 -5.22 39.86 -19.28
N ARG A 402 -4.11 40.23 -18.62
CA ARG A 402 -3.28 41.38 -19.05
C ARG A 402 -2.34 41.05 -20.20
N LEU A 403 -2.08 39.77 -20.47
CA LEU A 403 -1.28 39.37 -21.61
C LEU A 403 -1.96 39.79 -22.92
N ALA A 404 -1.18 40.33 -23.85
CA ALA A 404 -1.70 40.63 -25.16
C ALA A 404 -2.04 39.34 -25.92
N VAL A 405 -3.09 39.36 -26.74
CA VAL A 405 -3.49 38.21 -27.57
C VAL A 405 -2.33 37.66 -28.41
N VAL A 406 -1.47 38.56 -28.92
CA VAL A 406 -0.28 38.19 -29.71
C VAL A 406 0.73 37.39 -28.89
N GLU A 407 0.91 37.73 -27.60
CA GLU A 407 1.82 37.05 -26.68
C GLU A 407 1.30 35.66 -26.32
N CYS A 408 -0.01 35.54 -26.04
CA CYS A 408 -0.67 34.25 -25.83
C CYS A 408 -0.53 33.33 -27.05
N ALA A 409 -0.79 33.85 -28.25
CA ALA A 409 -0.67 33.07 -29.49
C ALA A 409 0.78 32.62 -29.76
N ALA A 410 1.77 33.47 -29.48
CA ALA A 410 3.18 33.11 -29.60
C ALA A 410 3.58 32.01 -28.60
N LEU A 411 3.13 32.14 -27.35
CA LEU A 411 3.35 31.12 -26.32
C LEU A 411 2.68 29.80 -26.68
N ALA A 412 1.45 29.82 -27.19
CA ALA A 412 0.74 28.64 -27.65
C ALA A 412 1.50 27.93 -28.78
N ARG A 413 1.95 28.67 -29.81
CA ARG A 413 2.78 28.12 -30.89
C ARG A 413 4.09 27.50 -30.41
N ARG A 414 4.77 28.14 -29.43
CA ARG A 414 6.02 27.61 -28.86
C ARG A 414 5.79 26.37 -28.01
N SER A 415 4.77 26.39 -27.16
CA SER A 415 4.43 25.22 -26.34
C SER A 415 3.94 24.05 -27.19
N ALA A 416 3.37 24.31 -28.38
CA ALA A 416 2.98 23.28 -29.33
C ALA A 416 4.15 22.48 -29.93
N MET A 417 5.38 22.98 -29.80
CA MET A 417 6.59 22.25 -30.19
C MET A 417 6.98 21.17 -29.17
N LEU A 418 6.43 21.21 -27.95
CA LEU A 418 6.67 20.19 -26.93
C LEU A 418 5.67 19.03 -27.06
N PRO A 419 6.12 17.78 -26.84
CA PRO A 419 5.22 16.64 -26.76
C PRO A 419 4.26 16.82 -25.57
N LEU A 420 3.01 16.43 -25.75
CA LEU A 420 2.04 16.44 -24.67
C LEU A 420 2.19 15.14 -23.85
N THR A 421 3.02 15.20 -22.81
CA THR A 421 3.23 14.07 -21.88
C THR A 421 2.60 14.37 -20.51
N GLU A 422 2.35 13.32 -19.72
CA GLU A 422 1.71 13.41 -18.40
C GLU A 422 2.36 14.45 -17.47
N HIS A 423 3.69 14.57 -17.53
CA HIS A 423 4.46 15.48 -16.68
C HIS A 423 5.16 16.60 -17.47
N GLY A 424 4.90 16.70 -18.76
CA GLY A 424 5.53 17.69 -19.63
C GLY A 424 5.09 19.12 -19.33
N GLY A 425 5.93 20.08 -19.70
CA GLY A 425 5.76 21.50 -19.46
C GLY A 425 4.53 22.06 -20.17
N ARG A 426 4.22 21.53 -21.37
CA ARG A 426 2.98 21.84 -22.09
C ARG A 426 1.73 21.44 -21.30
N ALA A 427 1.68 20.21 -20.78
CA ALA A 427 0.54 19.73 -19.99
C ALA A 427 0.37 20.54 -18.69
N ARG A 428 1.48 20.88 -18.02
CA ARG A 428 1.48 21.76 -16.83
C ARG A 428 0.99 23.16 -17.15
N LEU A 429 1.40 23.72 -18.28
CA LEU A 429 0.98 25.05 -18.74
C LEU A 429 -0.52 25.06 -19.04
N LEU A 430 -1.03 24.08 -19.80
CA LEU A 430 -2.46 23.92 -20.07
C LEU A 430 -3.29 23.80 -18.79
N ALA A 431 -2.82 22.99 -17.82
CA ALA A 431 -3.49 22.87 -16.52
C ALA A 431 -3.45 24.17 -15.71
N ALA A 432 -2.36 24.94 -15.78
CA ALA A 432 -2.26 26.24 -15.13
C ALA A 432 -3.18 27.28 -15.77
N ILE A 433 -3.27 27.32 -17.11
CA ILE A 433 -4.18 28.20 -17.84
C ILE A 433 -5.63 27.84 -17.51
N HIS A 434 -6.00 26.56 -17.58
CA HIS A 434 -7.35 26.11 -17.25
C HIS A 434 -7.76 26.46 -15.82
N GLY A 435 -6.86 26.29 -14.84
CA GLY A 435 -7.15 26.65 -13.45
C GLY A 435 -7.34 28.16 -13.21
N VAL A 436 -6.92 29.02 -14.14
CA VAL A 436 -6.95 30.48 -14.02
C VAL A 436 -8.02 31.11 -14.93
N ASP A 437 -8.14 30.61 -16.16
CA ASP A 437 -9.08 31.04 -17.19
C ASP A 437 -9.44 29.84 -18.10
N PRO A 438 -10.47 29.05 -17.73
CA PRO A 438 -10.90 27.89 -18.51
C PRO A 438 -11.19 28.20 -19.97
N ALA A 439 -11.70 29.40 -20.28
CA ALA A 439 -12.04 29.80 -21.65
C ALA A 439 -10.79 29.87 -22.55
N SER A 440 -9.66 30.37 -22.02
CA SER A 440 -8.38 30.38 -22.74
C SER A 440 -7.86 28.97 -23.03
N ALA A 441 -8.12 28.00 -22.14
CA ALA A 441 -7.69 26.61 -22.34
C ALA A 441 -8.48 25.89 -23.44
N VAL A 442 -9.66 26.39 -23.83
CA VAL A 442 -10.48 25.85 -24.92
C VAL A 442 -9.96 26.26 -26.31
N ASP A 443 -9.11 27.29 -26.39
CA ASP A 443 -8.57 27.76 -27.67
C ASP A 443 -7.69 26.67 -28.34
N THR A 444 -8.11 26.26 -29.53
CA THR A 444 -7.46 25.25 -30.37
C THR A 444 -5.98 25.49 -30.66
N VAL A 445 -5.50 26.74 -30.59
CA VAL A 445 -4.07 27.05 -30.84
C VAL A 445 -3.17 26.34 -29.83
N TRP A 446 -3.60 26.21 -28.57
CA TRP A 446 -2.87 25.48 -27.52
C TRP A 446 -2.81 23.97 -27.77
N TRP A 447 -3.71 23.46 -28.59
CA TRP A 447 -3.86 22.03 -28.89
C TRP A 447 -3.39 21.66 -30.30
N SER A 448 -2.64 22.56 -30.95
CA SER A 448 -2.05 22.30 -32.26
C SER A 448 -1.07 21.13 -32.22
N ASN A 449 -1.08 20.30 -33.27
CA ASN A 449 -0.23 19.10 -33.42
C ASN A 449 -0.44 18.03 -32.34
N ILE A 450 -1.62 17.94 -31.74
CA ILE A 450 -1.95 16.90 -30.75
C ILE A 450 -2.81 15.81 -31.40
N THR A 451 -2.41 14.56 -31.18
CA THR A 451 -3.15 13.36 -31.57
C THR A 451 -4.01 12.81 -30.42
N ALA A 452 -4.89 11.85 -30.71
CA ALA A 452 -5.64 11.16 -29.65
C ALA A 452 -4.72 10.37 -28.68
N ASP A 453 -3.59 9.86 -29.16
CA ASP A 453 -2.62 9.14 -28.32
C ASP A 453 -1.90 10.09 -27.35
N ASP A 454 -1.56 11.30 -27.81
CA ASP A 454 -0.96 12.33 -26.96
C ASP A 454 -1.93 12.74 -25.83
N LEU A 455 -3.21 12.89 -26.15
CA LEU A 455 -4.24 13.14 -25.13
C LEU A 455 -4.31 11.99 -24.12
N ALA A 456 -4.29 10.74 -24.60
CA ALA A 456 -4.33 9.55 -23.75
C ALA A 456 -3.10 9.44 -22.84
N ALA A 457 -1.91 9.72 -23.37
CA ALA A 457 -0.66 9.73 -22.61
C ALA A 457 -0.65 10.82 -21.53
N ALA A 458 -1.31 11.95 -21.76
CA ALA A 458 -1.29 13.08 -20.83
C ALA A 458 -2.44 13.08 -19.80
N ALA A 459 -3.45 12.23 -19.97
CA ALA A 459 -4.66 12.22 -19.14
C ALA A 459 -4.46 11.73 -17.69
N GLY A 460 -3.32 11.12 -17.35
CA GLY A 460 -3.04 10.55 -16.02
C GLY A 460 -2.84 11.55 -14.87
N ALA A 461 -2.50 12.82 -15.17
CA ALA A 461 -2.12 13.81 -14.15
C ALA A 461 -2.99 15.07 -14.16
N ALA A 462 -2.38 16.25 -13.97
CA ALA A 462 -3.07 17.53 -13.85
C ALA A 462 -3.96 17.86 -15.06
N LEU A 463 -3.59 17.36 -16.25
CA LEU A 463 -4.37 17.54 -17.47
C LEU A 463 -5.66 16.71 -17.49
N GLY A 464 -5.75 15.62 -16.71
CA GLY A 464 -6.98 14.81 -16.62
C GLY A 464 -8.20 15.65 -16.22
N LYS A 465 -8.04 16.60 -15.30
CA LYS A 465 -9.11 17.54 -14.91
C LYS A 465 -9.49 18.52 -16.02
N VAL A 466 -8.51 18.94 -16.82
CA VAL A 466 -8.73 19.84 -17.97
C VAL A 466 -9.50 19.11 -19.07
N LEU A 467 -9.14 17.85 -19.34
CA LEU A 467 -9.82 17.02 -20.34
C LEU A 467 -11.24 16.62 -19.89
N ASP A 468 -11.50 16.62 -18.58
CA ASP A 468 -12.83 16.32 -18.00
C ASP A 468 -13.82 17.48 -18.12
N ASP A 469 -13.32 18.69 -18.41
CA ASP A 469 -14.13 19.89 -18.62
C ASP A 469 -15.00 19.74 -19.88
N PRO A 470 -16.33 19.91 -19.81
CA PRO A 470 -17.22 19.78 -20.96
C PRO A 470 -16.87 20.69 -22.15
N GLN A 471 -16.33 21.89 -21.91
CA GLN A 471 -15.94 22.80 -22.98
C GLN A 471 -14.69 22.32 -23.72
N VAL A 472 -13.67 21.86 -22.98
CA VAL A 472 -12.46 21.26 -23.57
C VAL A 472 -12.80 19.94 -24.25
N GLU A 473 -13.66 19.12 -23.63
CA GLU A 473 -14.11 17.86 -24.20
C GLU A 473 -14.79 18.09 -25.56
N SER A 474 -15.75 19.00 -25.63
CA SER A 474 -16.51 19.27 -26.85
C SER A 474 -15.66 19.92 -27.96
N ALA A 475 -14.76 20.85 -27.61
CA ALA A 475 -13.96 21.57 -28.59
C ALA A 475 -12.71 20.80 -29.06
N ILE A 476 -12.09 20.00 -28.18
CA ILE A 476 -10.77 19.41 -28.42
C ILE A 476 -10.81 17.88 -28.32
N THR A 477 -11.13 17.32 -27.15
CA THR A 477 -10.94 15.89 -26.87
C THR A 477 -11.81 15.03 -27.78
N ARG A 478 -13.11 15.33 -27.85
CA ARG A 478 -14.09 14.55 -28.62
C ARG A 478 -13.81 14.59 -30.12
N PRO A 479 -13.60 15.76 -30.77
CA PRO A 479 -13.27 15.77 -32.21
C PRO A 479 -12.03 14.96 -32.56
N ARG A 480 -10.95 15.07 -31.77
CA ARG A 480 -9.70 14.34 -32.01
C ARG A 480 -9.84 12.84 -31.78
N TYR A 481 -10.55 12.45 -30.71
CA TYR A 481 -10.79 11.04 -30.40
C TYR A 481 -11.73 10.37 -31.42
N LEU A 482 -12.79 11.06 -31.85
CA LEU A 482 -13.69 10.56 -32.90
C LEU A 482 -12.99 10.46 -34.26
N ALA A 483 -12.15 11.43 -34.63
CA ALA A 483 -11.32 11.33 -35.84
C ALA A 483 -10.39 10.10 -35.79
N ALA A 484 -9.72 9.87 -34.65
CA ALA A 484 -8.86 8.70 -34.47
C ALA A 484 -9.63 7.37 -34.53
N LEU A 485 -10.87 7.33 -34.01
CA LEU A 485 -11.77 6.17 -34.16
C LEU A 485 -12.27 6.00 -35.59
N ASP A 486 -12.43 7.08 -36.33
CA ASP A 486 -12.84 7.03 -37.74
C ASP A 486 -11.74 6.44 -38.63
N GLU A 487 -10.50 6.85 -38.38
CA GLU A 487 -9.29 6.36 -39.04
C GLU A 487 -8.86 4.94 -38.60
N ALA A 488 -9.45 4.41 -37.51
CA ALA A 488 -9.07 3.10 -36.98
C ALA A 488 -9.63 1.94 -37.84
N THR A 489 -8.75 1.33 -38.64
CA THR A 489 -9.06 0.20 -39.53
C THR A 489 -8.57 -1.16 -39.02
N THR A 490 -7.93 -1.21 -37.86
CA THR A 490 -7.38 -2.46 -37.30
C THR A 490 -7.91 -2.72 -35.89
N ARG A 491 -8.12 -4.00 -35.54
CA ARG A 491 -8.52 -4.40 -34.19
C ARG A 491 -7.62 -3.81 -33.11
N ARG A 492 -6.30 -3.90 -33.29
CA ARG A 492 -5.32 -3.37 -32.33
C ARG A 492 -5.53 -1.88 -32.08
N ARG A 493 -5.76 -1.09 -33.14
CA ARG A 493 -5.96 0.36 -33.00
C ARG A 493 -7.27 0.69 -32.30
N VAL A 494 -8.37 0.02 -32.65
CA VAL A 494 -9.66 0.22 -31.96
C VAL A 494 -9.54 -0.13 -30.48
N MET A 495 -8.93 -1.27 -30.14
CA MET A 495 -8.74 -1.68 -28.75
C MET A 495 -7.83 -0.73 -27.97
N GLN A 496 -6.77 -0.20 -28.60
CA GLN A 496 -5.91 0.81 -27.98
C GLN A 496 -6.69 2.09 -27.65
N LEU A 497 -7.54 2.55 -28.57
CA LEU A 497 -8.40 3.72 -28.33
C LEU A 497 -9.43 3.46 -27.23
N LEU A 498 -10.06 2.28 -27.22
CA LEU A 498 -10.99 1.88 -26.15
C LEU A 498 -10.31 1.72 -24.78
N ALA A 499 -9.01 1.39 -24.76
CA ALA A 499 -8.20 1.34 -23.56
C ALA A 499 -7.66 2.72 -23.11
N ALA A 500 -7.99 3.80 -23.82
CA ALA A 500 -7.63 5.15 -23.40
C ALA A 500 -8.24 5.48 -22.02
N PRO A 501 -7.62 6.40 -21.24
CA PRO A 501 -8.16 6.82 -19.96
C PRO A 501 -9.63 7.24 -20.05
N ARG A 502 -10.42 6.92 -19.01
CA ARG A 502 -11.89 7.08 -18.99
C ARG A 502 -12.37 8.47 -19.43
N VAL A 503 -11.63 9.52 -19.09
CA VAL A 503 -11.94 10.91 -19.45
C VAL A 503 -11.97 11.15 -20.96
N ILE A 504 -11.22 10.38 -21.73
CA ILE A 504 -11.21 10.41 -23.21
C ILE A 504 -12.19 9.39 -23.76
N ALA A 505 -12.15 8.16 -23.26
CA ALA A 505 -12.96 7.06 -23.77
C ALA A 505 -14.47 7.35 -23.70
N ARG A 506 -14.93 8.10 -22.68
CA ARG A 506 -16.33 8.53 -22.54
C ARG A 506 -16.84 9.41 -23.68
N SER A 507 -15.96 10.04 -24.46
CA SER A 507 -16.34 10.87 -25.60
C SER A 507 -16.76 10.04 -26.81
N ALA A 508 -16.49 8.73 -26.84
CA ALA A 508 -17.02 7.86 -27.88
C ALA A 508 -18.50 7.54 -27.65
N SER A 509 -19.30 7.75 -28.69
CA SER A 509 -20.65 7.20 -28.73
C SER A 509 -20.59 5.71 -29.11
N LEU A 510 -21.59 4.94 -28.65
CA LEU A 510 -21.74 3.54 -29.04
C LEU A 510 -21.74 3.37 -30.58
N ALA A 511 -22.37 4.30 -31.30
CA ALA A 511 -22.39 4.31 -32.76
C ALA A 511 -20.99 4.47 -33.38
N ALA A 512 -20.16 5.38 -32.85
CA ALA A 512 -18.79 5.58 -33.34
C ALA A 512 -17.91 4.35 -33.08
N VAL A 513 -18.02 3.74 -31.89
CA VAL A 513 -17.30 2.49 -31.58
C VAL A 513 -17.74 1.35 -32.48
N THR A 514 -19.05 1.21 -32.69
CA THR A 514 -19.60 0.17 -33.56
C THR A 514 -19.13 0.35 -35.00
N ALA A 515 -19.09 1.58 -35.51
CA ALA A 515 -18.57 1.87 -36.85
C ALA A 515 -17.07 1.57 -36.96
N ALA A 516 -16.27 1.94 -35.95
CA ALA A 516 -14.84 1.63 -35.93
C ALA A 516 -14.57 0.11 -35.87
N LEU A 517 -15.33 -0.62 -35.05
CA LEU A 517 -15.27 -2.08 -35.01
C LEU A 517 -15.70 -2.71 -36.33
N ALA A 518 -16.76 -2.21 -36.97
CA ALA A 518 -17.20 -2.70 -38.27
C ALA A 518 -16.11 -2.53 -39.34
N ARG A 519 -15.47 -1.36 -39.41
CA ARG A 519 -14.32 -1.12 -40.30
C ARG A 519 -13.14 -2.03 -40.00
N ALA A 520 -12.82 -2.21 -38.72
CA ALA A 520 -11.75 -3.13 -38.32
C ALA A 520 -12.06 -4.60 -38.68
N ALA A 521 -13.34 -4.98 -38.65
CA ALA A 521 -13.80 -6.33 -39.00
C ALA A 521 -13.65 -6.64 -40.49
N GLU A 522 -13.68 -5.64 -41.38
CA GLU A 522 -13.50 -5.85 -42.83
C GLU A 522 -12.21 -6.60 -43.16
N ASN A 523 -11.19 -6.51 -42.29
CA ASN A 523 -9.89 -7.13 -42.47
C ASN A 523 -9.49 -8.06 -41.30
N ASP A 524 -10.40 -8.40 -40.37
CA ASP A 524 -10.11 -9.23 -39.18
C ASP A 524 -11.26 -10.22 -38.89
N ASP A 525 -11.08 -11.47 -39.34
CA ASP A 525 -12.06 -12.57 -39.20
C ASP A 525 -12.46 -12.84 -37.73
N VAL A 526 -11.54 -12.65 -36.79
CA VAL A 526 -11.83 -12.86 -35.37
C VAL A 526 -12.82 -11.81 -34.89
N LEU A 527 -12.62 -10.55 -35.31
CA LEU A 527 -13.51 -9.45 -34.94
C LEU A 527 -14.88 -9.58 -35.62
N VAL A 528 -14.95 -10.12 -36.84
CA VAL A 528 -16.21 -10.53 -37.49
C VAL A 528 -16.95 -11.55 -36.63
N GLY A 529 -16.25 -12.60 -36.18
CA GLY A 529 -16.82 -13.61 -35.30
C GLY A 529 -17.36 -13.02 -34.00
N TRP A 530 -16.60 -12.15 -33.34
CA TRP A 530 -17.04 -11.45 -32.13
C TRP A 530 -18.26 -10.55 -32.38
N MET A 531 -18.24 -9.76 -33.46
CA MET A 531 -19.36 -8.90 -33.81
C MET A 531 -20.61 -9.71 -34.16
N SER A 532 -20.48 -10.88 -34.79
CA SER A 532 -21.62 -11.78 -35.02
C SER A 532 -22.16 -12.39 -33.73
N ALA A 533 -21.28 -12.79 -32.80
CA ALA A 533 -21.67 -13.33 -31.51
C ALA A 533 -22.34 -12.27 -30.61
N LEU A 534 -21.82 -11.04 -30.62
CA LEU A 534 -22.41 -9.92 -29.88
C LEU A 534 -23.73 -9.43 -30.49
N ARG A 535 -23.91 -9.60 -31.80
CA ARG A 535 -25.18 -9.32 -32.50
C ARG A 535 -26.14 -10.51 -32.49
N ASP A 536 -25.77 -11.64 -31.90
CA ASP A 536 -26.63 -12.82 -31.79
C ASP A 536 -27.76 -12.55 -30.79
N GLU A 537 -28.80 -11.89 -31.31
CA GLU A 537 -30.03 -11.58 -30.60
C GLU A 537 -30.75 -12.87 -30.14
N GLN A 538 -30.52 -14.00 -30.81
CA GLN A 538 -31.07 -15.29 -30.38
C GLN A 538 -30.32 -15.81 -29.16
N GLY A 539 -28.99 -15.74 -29.15
CA GLY A 539 -28.15 -16.04 -27.99
C GLY A 539 -28.48 -15.17 -26.78
N ARG A 540 -28.68 -13.85 -26.99
CA ARG A 540 -29.11 -12.93 -25.90
C ARG A 540 -30.47 -13.32 -25.33
N LYS A 541 -31.46 -13.58 -26.18
CA LYS A 541 -32.79 -14.05 -25.74
C LYS A 541 -32.73 -15.40 -25.03
N ALA A 542 -31.87 -16.31 -25.46
CA ALA A 542 -31.65 -17.60 -24.80
C ALA A 542 -31.08 -17.40 -23.39
N LEU A 543 -30.08 -16.52 -23.22
CA LEU A 543 -29.52 -16.17 -21.91
C LEU A 543 -30.55 -15.46 -21.01
N GLU A 544 -31.36 -14.54 -21.55
CA GLU A 544 -32.45 -13.90 -20.80
C GLU A 544 -33.50 -14.92 -20.34
N THR A 545 -33.83 -15.89 -21.20
CA THR A 545 -34.74 -17.00 -20.86
C THR A 545 -34.14 -17.90 -19.78
N GLU A 546 -32.85 -18.21 -19.88
CA GLU A 546 -32.12 -19.02 -18.90
C GLU A 546 -31.99 -18.32 -17.55
N LEU A 547 -31.75 -17.01 -17.55
CA LEU A 547 -31.73 -16.18 -16.34
C LEU A 547 -33.11 -16.14 -15.69
N ALA A 548 -34.18 -16.00 -16.48
CA ALA A 548 -35.54 -16.05 -15.99
C ALA A 548 -35.88 -17.42 -15.39
N ARG A 549 -35.45 -18.52 -16.04
CA ARG A 549 -35.59 -19.89 -15.52
C ARG A 549 -34.84 -20.08 -14.20
N SER A 550 -33.56 -19.69 -14.14
CA SER A 550 -32.73 -19.78 -12.94
C SER A 550 -33.31 -18.99 -11.76
N ARG A 551 -33.85 -17.79 -12.03
CA ARG A 551 -34.55 -16.98 -11.00
C ARG A 551 -35.82 -17.67 -10.50
N SER A 552 -36.59 -18.29 -11.40
CA SER A 552 -37.80 -19.05 -11.04
C SER A 552 -37.46 -20.28 -10.20
N GLU A 553 -36.41 -21.02 -10.56
CA GLU A 553 -35.93 -22.19 -9.81
C GLU A 553 -35.44 -21.80 -8.42
N LEU A 554 -34.67 -20.72 -8.30
CA LEU A 554 -34.21 -20.20 -7.00
C LEU A 554 -35.37 -19.77 -6.11
N SER A 555 -36.36 -19.06 -6.67
CA SER A 555 -37.58 -18.69 -5.94
C SER A 555 -38.38 -19.91 -5.47
N SER A 556 -38.50 -20.95 -6.32
CA SER A 556 -39.16 -22.21 -5.96
C SER A 556 -38.41 -22.96 -4.85
N ALA A 557 -37.08 -23.02 -4.94
CA ALA A 557 -36.23 -23.64 -3.93
C ALA A 557 -36.35 -22.90 -2.58
N GLN A 558 -36.36 -21.57 -2.60
CA GLN A 558 -36.56 -20.74 -1.42
C GLN A 558 -37.93 -20.99 -0.78
N ALA A 559 -39.01 -21.09 -1.57
CA ALA A 559 -40.35 -21.41 -1.07
C ALA A 559 -40.45 -22.84 -0.47
N LYS A 560 -39.71 -23.80 -1.03
CA LYS A 560 -39.62 -25.16 -0.46
C LYS A 560 -38.84 -25.15 0.86
N ALA A 561 -37.75 -24.39 0.94
CA ALA A 561 -36.95 -24.25 2.16
C ALA A 561 -37.74 -23.59 3.29
N THR A 562 -38.49 -22.52 3.02
CA THR A 562 -39.36 -21.90 4.03
C THR A 562 -40.44 -22.88 4.51
N THR A 563 -41.09 -23.60 3.58
CA THR A 563 -42.09 -24.63 3.95
C THR A 563 -41.48 -25.76 4.79
N ALA A 564 -40.24 -26.16 4.52
CA ALA A 564 -39.54 -27.18 5.30
C ALA A 564 -39.19 -26.69 6.70
N ASN A 565 -38.72 -25.45 6.84
CA ASN A 565 -38.46 -24.82 8.14
C ASN A 565 -39.73 -24.70 8.98
N ASP A 566 -40.84 -24.23 8.40
CA ASP A 566 -42.14 -24.19 9.09
C ASP A 566 -42.58 -25.56 9.61
N ARG A 567 -42.30 -26.64 8.86
CA ARG A 567 -42.62 -28.00 9.28
C ARG A 567 -41.70 -28.49 10.39
N ALA A 568 -40.42 -28.12 10.35
CA ALA A 568 -39.46 -28.44 11.41
C ALA A 568 -39.85 -27.73 12.72
N GLU A 569 -40.13 -26.43 12.68
CA GLU A 569 -40.58 -25.66 13.85
C GLU A 569 -41.86 -26.25 14.47
N ARG A 570 -42.85 -26.64 13.65
CA ARG A 570 -44.07 -27.32 14.15
C ARG A 570 -43.78 -28.72 14.70
N ALA A 571 -42.75 -29.41 14.24
CA ALA A 571 -42.35 -30.70 14.78
C ALA A 571 -41.68 -30.52 16.15
N ASP A 572 -40.77 -29.55 16.27
CA ASP A 572 -40.07 -29.21 17.51
C ASP A 572 -41.05 -28.77 18.60
N GLU A 573 -42.03 -27.94 18.26
CA GLU A 573 -43.07 -27.53 19.21
C GLU A 573 -43.90 -28.73 19.70
N ARG A 574 -44.24 -29.67 18.81
CA ARG A 574 -44.94 -30.90 19.22
C ARG A 574 -44.08 -31.78 20.13
N MET A 575 -42.78 -31.88 19.86
CA MET A 575 -41.85 -32.63 20.73
C MET A 575 -41.76 -31.99 22.10
N ARG A 576 -41.64 -30.66 22.17
CA ARG A 576 -41.61 -29.91 23.43
C ARG A 576 -42.87 -30.12 24.27
N VAL A 577 -44.05 -30.08 23.64
CA VAL A 577 -45.33 -30.37 24.32
C VAL A 577 -45.39 -31.81 24.84
N VAL A 578 -44.86 -32.78 24.08
CA VAL A 578 -44.80 -34.18 24.52
C VAL A 578 -43.84 -34.35 25.69
N GLU A 579 -42.66 -33.74 25.64
CA GLU A 579 -41.68 -33.74 26.74
C GLU A 579 -42.25 -33.14 28.02
N GLU A 580 -42.95 -32.00 27.92
CA GLU A 580 -43.59 -31.36 29.06
C GLU A 580 -44.69 -32.24 29.67
N ARG A 581 -45.50 -32.91 28.82
CA ARG A 581 -46.51 -33.87 29.29
C ARG A 581 -45.89 -35.07 29.98
N LEU A 582 -44.82 -35.63 29.42
CA LEU A 582 -44.11 -36.77 30.02
C LEU A 582 -43.49 -36.37 31.36
N ARG A 583 -42.89 -35.18 31.45
CA ARG A 583 -42.36 -34.64 32.69
C ARG A 583 -43.46 -34.44 33.74
N ALA A 584 -44.59 -33.84 33.37
CA ALA A 584 -45.72 -33.64 34.28
C ALA A 584 -46.32 -34.98 34.76
N ALA A 585 -46.40 -35.98 33.89
CA ALA A 585 -46.83 -37.33 34.25
C ALA A 585 -45.84 -38.01 35.21
N GLY A 586 -44.53 -37.82 35.01
CA GLY A 586 -43.49 -38.26 35.94
C GLY A 586 -43.66 -37.64 37.32
N GLU A 587 -43.74 -36.30 37.40
CA GLU A 587 -43.95 -35.58 38.65
C GLU A 587 -45.25 -36.00 39.36
N ALA A 588 -46.34 -36.25 38.62
CA ALA A 588 -47.59 -36.74 39.18
C ALA A 588 -47.46 -38.15 39.76
N THR A 589 -46.72 -39.03 39.08
CA THR A 589 -46.45 -40.40 39.53
C THR A 589 -45.62 -40.41 40.81
N ASP A 590 -44.60 -39.55 40.90
CA ASP A 590 -43.77 -39.43 42.10
C ASP A 590 -44.58 -38.90 43.29
N ARG A 591 -45.41 -37.87 43.10
CA ARG A 591 -46.32 -37.38 44.15
C ARG A 591 -47.30 -38.46 44.62
N LEU A 592 -47.79 -39.30 43.69
CA LEU A 592 -48.68 -40.41 44.03
C LEU A 592 -47.94 -41.45 44.88
N ARG A 593 -46.71 -41.82 44.51
CA ARG A 593 -45.87 -42.75 45.29
C ARG A 593 -45.53 -42.21 46.68
N ASP A 594 -45.21 -40.93 46.79
CA ASP A 594 -44.94 -40.29 48.08
C ASP A 594 -46.18 -40.29 48.98
N SER A 595 -47.35 -40.00 48.41
CA SER A 595 -48.64 -40.06 49.11
C SER A 595 -48.97 -41.47 49.57
N GLN A 596 -48.82 -42.48 48.70
CA GLN A 596 -49.01 -43.88 49.05
C GLN A 596 -48.05 -44.34 50.14
N THR A 597 -46.76 -43.99 50.04
CA THR A 597 -45.74 -44.32 51.05
C THR A 597 -46.08 -43.69 52.40
N ARG A 598 -46.53 -42.43 52.40
CA ARG A 598 -46.98 -41.74 53.60
C ARG A 598 -48.21 -42.41 54.21
N GLN A 599 -49.19 -42.79 53.39
CA GLN A 599 -50.40 -43.45 53.84
C GLN A 599 -50.09 -44.81 54.49
N VAL A 600 -49.26 -45.62 53.84
CA VAL A 600 -48.77 -46.90 54.40
C VAL A 600 -48.08 -46.69 55.75
N ARG A 601 -47.25 -45.65 55.90
CA ARG A 601 -46.64 -45.31 57.20
C ARG A 601 -47.66 -44.92 58.26
N ILE A 602 -48.66 -44.11 57.91
CA ILE A 602 -49.73 -43.71 58.83
C ILE A 602 -50.53 -44.92 59.30
N ASP A 603 -50.88 -45.81 58.37
CA ASP A 603 -51.67 -47.00 58.69
C ASP A 603 -50.86 -47.98 59.54
N ALA A 604 -49.57 -48.16 59.26
CA ALA A 604 -48.65 -48.91 60.12
C ALA A 604 -48.55 -48.33 61.54
N MET A 605 -48.41 -47.00 61.68
CA MET A 605 -48.36 -46.35 62.99
C MET A 605 -49.70 -46.45 63.75
N ARG A 606 -50.84 -46.38 63.08
CA ARG A 606 -52.17 -46.58 63.68
C ARG A 606 -52.36 -48.01 64.18
N ALA A 607 -51.92 -48.99 63.41
CA ALA A 607 -51.96 -50.40 63.82
C ALA A 607 -51.10 -50.63 65.07
N LEU A 608 -49.88 -50.07 65.10
CA LEU A 608 -48.98 -50.13 66.26
C LEU A 608 -49.56 -49.44 67.49
N ALA A 609 -50.11 -48.23 67.34
CA ALA A 609 -50.75 -47.51 68.45
C ALA A 609 -51.96 -48.26 69.01
N SER A 610 -52.79 -48.87 68.15
CA SER A 610 -53.92 -49.70 68.57
C SER A 610 -53.48 -50.95 69.33
N LEU A 611 -52.39 -51.58 68.89
CA LEU A 611 -51.79 -52.72 69.57
C LEU A 611 -51.23 -52.32 70.95
N ALA A 612 -50.48 -51.22 71.02
CA ALA A 612 -49.92 -50.70 72.27
C ALA A 612 -51.03 -50.39 73.29
N GLY A 613 -52.06 -49.66 72.87
CA GLY A 613 -53.21 -49.35 73.73
C GLY A 613 -53.99 -50.59 74.18
N TYR A 614 -54.08 -51.64 73.35
CA TYR A 614 -54.68 -52.92 73.76
C TYR A 614 -53.84 -53.63 74.82
N VAL A 615 -52.52 -53.69 74.64
CA VAL A 615 -51.59 -54.33 75.59
C VAL A 615 -51.63 -53.61 76.93
N GLU A 616 -51.50 -52.27 76.94
CA GLU A 616 -51.59 -51.45 78.16
C GLU A 616 -52.90 -51.69 78.93
N LYS A 617 -54.03 -51.71 78.23
CA LYS A 617 -55.33 -51.97 78.85
C LYS A 617 -55.45 -53.39 79.41
N SER A 618 -54.87 -54.38 78.73
CA SER A 618 -55.12 -55.80 79.04
C SER A 618 -54.22 -56.35 80.14
N ILE A 619 -53.03 -55.78 80.37
CA ILE A 619 -52.09 -56.22 81.42
C ILE A 619 -52.73 -56.19 82.82
N SER A 620 -53.65 -55.26 83.09
CA SER A 620 -54.32 -55.15 84.39
C SER A 620 -55.59 -56.01 84.53
N GLN A 621 -56.12 -56.55 83.42
CA GLN A 621 -57.46 -57.15 83.38
C GLN A 621 -57.48 -58.62 82.93
N GLN A 622 -56.42 -59.11 82.29
CA GLN A 622 -56.37 -60.44 81.67
C GLN A 622 -55.06 -61.15 81.99
N SER A 623 -55.08 -62.49 82.00
CA SER A 623 -53.86 -63.29 82.10
C SER A 623 -52.97 -63.07 80.87
N ALA A 624 -51.65 -63.12 81.06
CA ALA A 624 -50.66 -62.89 79.99
C ALA A 624 -50.91 -63.77 78.75
N GLU A 625 -51.30 -65.03 78.94
CA GLU A 625 -51.62 -65.96 77.84
C GLU A 625 -52.78 -65.47 76.96
N ARG A 626 -53.84 -64.92 77.56
CA ARG A 626 -54.98 -64.38 76.79
C ARG A 626 -54.58 -63.14 75.99
N VAL A 627 -53.72 -62.28 76.55
CA VAL A 627 -53.20 -61.11 75.85
C VAL A 627 -52.36 -61.53 74.64
N VAL A 628 -51.45 -62.50 74.81
CA VAL A 628 -50.61 -63.04 73.73
C VAL A 628 -51.46 -63.67 72.62
N MET A 629 -52.46 -64.49 72.97
CA MET A 629 -53.37 -65.09 71.98
C MET A 629 -54.13 -64.02 71.19
N ARG A 630 -54.61 -62.96 71.87
CA ARG A 630 -55.34 -61.89 71.20
C ARG A 630 -54.45 -61.02 70.32
N VAL A 631 -53.22 -60.72 70.77
CA VAL A 631 -52.20 -60.04 69.96
C VAL A 631 -51.88 -60.85 68.72
N ARG A 632 -51.66 -62.17 68.84
CA ARG A 632 -51.45 -63.07 67.70
C ARG A 632 -52.64 -63.06 66.73
N ALA A 633 -53.87 -63.07 67.25
CA ALA A 633 -55.06 -62.97 66.41
C ALA A 633 -55.20 -61.61 65.71
N MET A 634 -54.74 -60.52 66.33
CA MET A 634 -54.71 -59.19 65.71
C MET A 634 -53.62 -59.11 64.63
N THR A 635 -52.42 -59.61 64.89
CA THR A 635 -51.34 -59.64 63.88
C THR A 635 -51.69 -60.54 62.71
N ALA A 636 -52.37 -61.67 62.96
CA ALA A 636 -52.85 -62.57 61.89
C ALA A 636 -53.89 -61.90 60.97
N ARG A 637 -54.71 -60.98 61.48
CA ARG A 637 -55.66 -60.20 60.65
C ARG A 637 -54.95 -59.25 59.69
N GLU A 638 -53.77 -58.77 60.06
CA GLU A 638 -52.90 -57.98 59.19
C GLU A 638 -52.03 -58.86 58.27
N GLY A 639 -52.31 -60.17 58.20
CA GLY A 639 -51.60 -61.13 57.36
C GLY A 639 -50.24 -61.55 57.93
N LEU A 640 -49.95 -61.26 59.20
CA LEU A 640 -48.72 -61.68 59.85
C LEU A 640 -48.85 -63.08 60.42
N THR A 641 -47.98 -63.98 59.97
CA THR A 641 -47.90 -65.35 60.47
C THR A 641 -46.70 -65.48 61.41
N PRO A 642 -46.87 -65.99 62.64
CA PRO A 642 -45.75 -66.17 63.55
C PRO A 642 -44.82 -67.29 63.03
N LEU A 643 -43.52 -67.02 63.08
CA LEU A 643 -42.47 -68.01 62.81
C LEU A 643 -42.26 -68.88 64.06
N GLY A 644 -43.17 -69.85 64.23
CA GLY A 644 -43.17 -70.79 65.34
C GLY A 644 -43.73 -70.23 66.65
N GLU A 645 -44.20 -71.13 67.51
CA GLU A 645 -44.66 -70.78 68.85
C GLU A 645 -43.50 -70.80 69.83
N ILE A 646 -43.47 -69.86 70.79
CA ILE A 646 -42.48 -69.87 71.86
C ILE A 646 -42.50 -71.23 72.58
N GLY A 647 -41.34 -71.88 72.67
CA GLY A 647 -41.17 -73.24 73.21
C GLY A 647 -41.31 -74.36 72.18
N ALA A 648 -41.80 -74.09 70.97
CA ALA A 648 -41.85 -75.08 69.91
C ALA A 648 -40.45 -75.38 69.37
N THR A 649 -40.22 -76.65 69.03
CA THR A 649 -38.99 -77.10 68.36
C THR A 649 -39.21 -77.07 66.86
N VAL A 650 -38.40 -76.29 66.14
CA VAL A 650 -38.49 -76.11 64.69
C VAL A 650 -37.10 -76.32 64.05
N PRO A 651 -37.01 -76.72 62.77
CA PRO A 651 -35.73 -76.80 62.08
C PRO A 651 -35.12 -75.40 61.87
N TYR A 652 -33.82 -75.24 62.10
CA TYR A 652 -33.13 -73.97 61.94
C TYR A 652 -33.04 -73.53 60.47
N GLU A 653 -33.65 -72.39 60.14
CA GLU A 653 -33.57 -71.73 58.83
C GLU A 653 -32.92 -70.33 59.02
N PRO A 654 -31.70 -70.08 58.51
CA PRO A 654 -30.99 -68.80 58.72
C PRO A 654 -31.76 -67.57 58.22
N ASP A 655 -32.60 -67.74 57.21
CA ASP A 655 -33.39 -66.65 56.64
C ASP A 655 -34.57 -66.26 57.53
N LYS A 656 -35.07 -67.19 58.37
CA LYS A 656 -36.24 -67.03 59.23
C LYS A 656 -35.89 -66.95 60.72
N HIS A 657 -34.69 -67.37 61.13
CA HIS A 657 -34.30 -67.53 62.52
C HIS A 657 -32.99 -66.81 62.86
N ASP A 658 -33.00 -66.07 63.97
CA ASP A 658 -31.81 -65.52 64.62
C ASP A 658 -31.42 -66.41 65.80
N LEU A 659 -30.26 -67.05 65.71
CA LEU A 659 -29.80 -68.02 66.69
C LEU A 659 -29.13 -67.32 67.88
N VAL A 660 -29.59 -67.62 69.10
CA VAL A 660 -28.97 -67.18 70.35
C VAL A 660 -28.16 -68.37 70.90
N GLY A 661 -26.84 -68.36 70.64
CA GLY A 661 -25.94 -69.45 71.04
C GLY A 661 -24.86 -69.76 69.98
N PRO A 662 -24.13 -70.88 70.12
CA PRO A 662 -23.17 -71.32 69.11
C PRO A 662 -23.88 -71.64 67.78
N ALA A 663 -23.19 -71.47 66.65
CA ALA A 663 -23.77 -71.65 65.33
C ALA A 663 -24.36 -73.07 65.13
N ALA A 664 -25.64 -73.14 64.78
CA ALA A 664 -26.34 -74.37 64.43
C ALA A 664 -26.31 -74.60 62.92
N GLN A 665 -26.23 -75.86 62.49
CA GLN A 665 -26.33 -76.21 61.07
C GLN A 665 -27.78 -76.05 60.59
N ILE A 666 -27.97 -75.71 59.32
CA ILE A 666 -29.31 -75.60 58.71
C ILE A 666 -30.06 -76.93 58.92
N GLY A 667 -31.31 -76.83 59.38
CA GLY A 667 -32.15 -77.98 59.69
C GLY A 667 -31.98 -78.55 61.11
N THR A 668 -31.01 -78.07 61.89
CA THR A 668 -30.85 -78.47 63.31
C THR A 668 -32.09 -78.06 64.10
N ALA A 669 -32.60 -78.95 64.95
CA ALA A 669 -33.72 -78.65 65.83
C ALA A 669 -33.34 -77.53 66.82
N VAL A 670 -34.08 -76.43 66.79
CA VAL A 670 -33.91 -75.27 67.68
C VAL A 670 -35.24 -74.94 68.35
N ILE A 671 -35.18 -74.46 69.58
CA ILE A 671 -36.35 -74.05 70.35
C ILE A 671 -36.60 -72.57 70.13
N VAL A 672 -37.81 -72.19 69.75
CA VAL A 672 -38.19 -70.78 69.60
C VAL A 672 -38.25 -70.10 70.97
N ARG A 673 -37.41 -69.09 71.20
CA ARG A 673 -37.42 -68.24 72.39
C ARG A 673 -38.29 -66.99 72.22
N HIS A 674 -38.23 -66.36 71.05
CA HIS A 674 -39.12 -65.27 70.66
C HIS A 674 -39.66 -65.52 69.26
N SER A 675 -40.99 -65.46 69.09
CA SER A 675 -41.61 -65.64 67.78
C SER A 675 -41.20 -64.51 66.84
N GLY A 676 -40.75 -64.87 65.64
CA GLY A 676 -40.63 -63.96 64.50
C GLY A 676 -41.96 -63.82 63.77
N TYR A 677 -42.00 -63.03 62.71
CA TYR A 677 -43.18 -62.84 61.88
C TYR A 677 -42.84 -62.78 60.40
N THR A 678 -43.61 -63.49 59.60
CA THR A 678 -43.66 -63.33 58.15
C THR A 678 -44.94 -62.64 57.73
N TRP A 679 -44.88 -61.92 56.62
CA TRP A 679 -46.03 -61.31 55.96
C TRP A 679 -46.18 -61.93 54.58
N ALA A 680 -47.36 -62.48 54.29
CA ALA A 680 -47.69 -62.98 52.97
C ALA A 680 -48.08 -61.81 52.06
N GLY A 681 -47.09 -61.28 51.34
CA GLY A 681 -47.32 -60.29 50.28
C GLY A 681 -47.76 -60.96 48.98
N PRO A 682 -48.26 -60.18 48.00
CA PRO A 682 -48.61 -60.70 46.67
C PRO A 682 -47.41 -61.31 45.92
N ASP A 683 -46.20 -60.84 46.23
CA ASP A 683 -44.94 -61.30 45.62
C ASP A 683 -44.26 -62.44 46.40
N GLY A 684 -44.90 -62.96 47.46
CA GLY A 684 -44.40 -64.06 48.28
C GLY A 684 -44.32 -63.76 49.78
N GLU A 685 -43.77 -64.70 50.54
CA GLU A 685 -43.59 -64.59 51.99
C GLU A 685 -42.38 -63.71 52.31
N LEU A 686 -42.60 -62.55 52.94
CA LEU A 686 -41.56 -61.63 53.40
C LEU A 686 -41.33 -61.82 54.91
N VAL A 687 -40.10 -62.13 55.31
CA VAL A 687 -39.72 -62.16 56.74
C VAL A 687 -39.58 -60.73 57.25
N LEU A 688 -40.50 -60.30 58.13
CA LEU A 688 -40.45 -58.96 58.73
C LEU A 688 -39.57 -58.93 59.98
N ALA A 689 -39.61 -60.01 60.76
CA ALA A 689 -38.79 -60.20 61.95
C ALA A 689 -38.44 -61.68 62.04
N ARG A 690 -37.16 -62.00 62.21
CA ARG A 690 -36.71 -63.38 62.40
C ARG A 690 -37.07 -63.85 63.80
N ALA A 691 -37.37 -65.14 63.95
CA ALA A 691 -37.63 -65.72 65.26
C ALA A 691 -36.30 -65.90 66.00
N MET A 692 -36.23 -65.50 67.27
CA MET A 692 -35.06 -65.82 68.07
C MET A 692 -35.16 -67.25 68.56
N VAL A 693 -34.17 -68.07 68.26
CA VAL A 693 -34.16 -69.51 68.56
C VAL A 693 -32.89 -69.88 69.32
N GLU A 694 -32.96 -70.91 70.16
CA GLU A 694 -31.80 -71.43 70.90
C GLU A 694 -31.62 -72.91 70.59
N GLN A 695 -30.36 -73.35 70.49
CA GLN A 695 -30.07 -74.76 70.25
C GLN A 695 -30.42 -75.59 71.49
N MET A 696 -31.12 -76.70 71.29
CA MET A 696 -31.45 -77.64 72.36
C MET A 696 -30.17 -78.42 72.71
N THR A 697 -29.48 -78.01 73.76
CA THR A 697 -28.29 -78.70 74.31
C THR A 697 -28.65 -79.97 75.07
#